data_AF-A0YPK3-F1
#
_entry.id   AF-A0YPK3-F1
#
_cell.length_a   1.000
_cell.length_b   1.000
_cell.length_c   1.000
_cell.angle_alpha   90.00
_cell.angle_beta   90.00
_cell.angle_gamma   90.00
#
_symmetry.space_group_name_H-M   'P 1'
#
loop_
_entity.id
_entity.type
_entity.pdbx_description
1 polymer ?
#
loop_
_entity_poly.entity_id
_entity_poly.type
_entity_poly.pdbx_seq_one_letter_code
_entity_poly.pdbx_strand_id
1 'polypeptide(L)'
;HLEKGKILDPELQQYLSTYQKITFEEGSSIKFLHDLISINKGIEESLADIVAIFNNYDEETPIDFNFETISRVLAKFENTRSLLIPQRLYNQIGNDLMNIFCYNNLYIYNIEALQNLCLSKASGGHVRIMEKTVSDKTSVAELIYVILAMRSQVEKTQKILANVLDADDSQSHALDIWSKQISKVQKADEENATQSDRQKHQYLDRQYVYESNKPIINIKEISRYQNSKNNLIDSTLREVSIGSTAILTSPEYKMKSMLVNNANVIFSISATGGIYGDLTTSYDMSYMEDKLRRESGQSSFQAMSELEVDLCEEIRNYRQQHRHTTVGFFGKDWESFPNDQTKEVAERFESQILKDFIRSSQEEQNVSYLGDYKKQELCKFTRFLFYLFEDDDVQETIAFTQSLRWIKKLIEYCLAVNSSNFIFEKSSEHPSIYYVKVQHKKYSSEIRVKLILYRASFNKDYYDKDSNRTYLDELVEKEEEKIFFISAYQSASKGLNPIVKSQKGIEKDFDSLVLLMDSYYTSIKSPSRKSKDDEADKNTTLYHFALMKSIVNLSESNIEIKDFNEYLSKPEAAQFRAQQHQILLGKTIVQAIGRSERRYFDPQVIKIFINEETRKNLVLFYNYLQKQEPNEIRKLSINNYEVYSRVLVEAQKRAIKNYEDHIYDEIDADLAFQKFRKTMLEEIELFHECKSNFDIDKVWDRLRDPIVFKNPSEYLENLQKLELLPNEFIDSLFYIKSEDFEFTPYLASVEEEGKKFQIISDSIHGERIYPYQQRLYPEHLKANSQGYDLEGNKISINVSTNSIYQLYNKLIPQPDIFDSYIPRYCFFYDILYPSLTESFVELWIKDIIFQGKDWKTIKAYYGFEQLLDFKKYPQLYERFDLYYICNKVLFCIDVKAWSRASGNRLSKPAVNKSKEKLKTIAGYYPDPEFKAVKGLLLNLHASQEKIHQHYDTLCSGNLIYFNFQNCPVESAILRNFLFQK
;
A
#
# COMPACT_ATOMS: atom_id res chain seq x y z
N HIS A 1 -2.95 30.12 -48.10
CA HIS A 1 -2.67 30.34 -49.54
C HIS A 1 -2.21 29.02 -50.15
N LEU A 2 -2.84 28.57 -51.23
CA LEU A 2 -2.40 27.45 -52.09
C LEU A 2 -1.31 27.96 -53.05
N GLU A 3 -0.36 27.12 -53.47
CA GLU A 3 0.64 27.46 -54.51
C GLU A 3 -0.02 28.30 -55.62
N LYS A 4 0.50 29.53 -55.80
CA LYS A 4 -0.12 30.55 -56.65
C LYS A 4 -0.30 30.01 -58.07
N GLY A 5 -1.54 29.83 -58.52
CA GLY A 5 -1.87 29.40 -59.88
C GLY A 5 -2.22 27.93 -60.07
N LYS A 6 -2.27 27.11 -59.01
CA LYS A 6 -2.79 25.73 -59.12
C LYS A 6 -4.26 25.65 -58.67
N ILE A 7 -5.11 25.12 -59.56
CA ILE A 7 -6.50 24.79 -59.26
C ILE A 7 -6.49 23.53 -58.41
N LEU A 8 -7.08 23.60 -57.21
CA LEU A 8 -7.27 22.42 -56.38
C LEU A 8 -8.32 21.52 -57.02
N ASP A 9 -8.06 20.22 -57.04
CA ASP A 9 -9.08 19.23 -57.37
C ASP A 9 -10.33 19.46 -56.47
N PRO A 10 -11.55 19.47 -57.02
CA PRO A 10 -12.78 19.54 -56.22
C PRO A 10 -12.81 18.55 -55.05
N GLU A 11 -12.25 17.35 -55.20
CA GLU A 11 -12.16 16.35 -54.13
C GLU A 11 -11.24 16.78 -52.98
N LEU A 12 -10.25 17.65 -53.24
CA LEU A 12 -9.33 18.19 -52.24
C LEU A 12 -9.90 19.40 -51.51
N GLN A 13 -10.90 20.11 -52.07
CA GLN A 13 -11.46 21.32 -51.46
C GLN A 13 -12.18 21.07 -50.14
N GLN A 14 -12.86 19.92 -50.00
CA GLN A 14 -13.59 19.56 -48.79
C GLN A 14 -12.68 19.39 -47.55
N TYR A 15 -11.40 19.09 -47.75
CA TYR A 15 -10.43 18.87 -46.66
C TYR A 15 -9.65 20.15 -46.28
N LEU A 16 -9.81 21.24 -47.06
CA LEU A 16 -9.05 22.48 -46.89
C LEU A 16 -9.39 23.22 -45.59
N SER A 17 -10.66 23.25 -45.19
CA SER A 17 -11.12 23.87 -43.94
C SER A 17 -10.58 23.14 -42.71
N THR A 18 -10.38 21.83 -42.82
CA THR A 18 -9.82 21.00 -41.77
C THR A 18 -8.30 21.12 -41.68
N TYR A 19 -7.61 21.23 -42.82
CA TYR A 19 -6.17 21.58 -42.89
C TYR A 19 -5.86 22.89 -42.17
N GLN A 20 -6.69 23.92 -42.36
CA GLN A 20 -6.57 25.20 -41.65
C GLN A 20 -6.69 25.08 -40.12
N LYS A 21 -7.29 24.00 -39.60
CA LYS A 21 -7.41 23.74 -38.15
C LYS A 21 -6.19 23.01 -37.56
N ILE A 22 -5.32 22.40 -38.38
CA ILE A 22 -4.23 21.51 -37.93
C ILE A 22 -2.85 22.19 -38.05
N THR A 23 -2.65 23.11 -39.00
CA THR A 23 -1.32 23.72 -39.26
C THR A 23 -1.39 25.23 -39.41
N PHE A 24 -0.48 25.96 -38.75
CA PHE A 24 -0.37 27.42 -38.85
C PHE A 24 0.70 27.90 -39.87
N GLU A 25 1.57 26.99 -40.35
CA GLU A 25 2.64 27.37 -41.30
C GLU A 25 2.15 27.53 -42.74
N GLU A 26 2.54 28.64 -43.34
CA GLU A 26 2.28 29.00 -44.74
C GLU A 26 3.14 28.15 -45.69
N GLY A 27 2.68 26.94 -46.04
CA GLY A 27 3.37 26.09 -47.02
C GLY A 27 2.51 24.93 -47.50
N SER A 28 1.68 25.15 -48.51
CA SER A 28 0.74 24.17 -49.06
C SER A 28 1.30 23.46 -50.30
N SER A 29 1.87 22.26 -50.13
CA SER A 29 2.13 21.38 -51.28
C SER A 29 0.94 20.46 -51.52
N ILE A 30 0.53 20.28 -52.78
CA ILE A 30 -0.51 19.32 -53.19
C ILE A 30 -0.17 17.90 -52.70
N LYS A 31 1.13 17.57 -52.61
CA LYS A 31 1.63 16.32 -52.06
C LYS A 31 1.17 16.10 -50.60
N PHE A 32 1.26 17.13 -49.76
CA PHE A 32 0.79 17.06 -48.37
C PHE A 32 -0.71 16.83 -48.27
N LEU A 33 -1.51 17.47 -49.13
CA LEU A 33 -2.96 17.25 -49.16
C LEU A 33 -3.32 15.82 -49.58
N HIS A 34 -2.60 15.24 -50.54
CA HIS A 34 -2.76 13.82 -50.89
C HIS A 34 -2.31 12.89 -49.76
N ASP A 35 -1.21 13.21 -49.07
CA ASP A 35 -0.77 12.42 -47.92
C ASP A 35 -1.81 12.48 -46.78
N LEU A 36 -2.45 13.64 -46.58
CA LEU A 36 -3.52 13.84 -45.60
C LEU A 36 -4.82 13.12 -45.98
N ILE A 37 -5.17 13.03 -47.27
CA ILE A 37 -6.24 12.15 -47.76
C ILE A 37 -5.89 10.68 -47.54
N SER A 38 -4.66 10.27 -47.85
CA SER A 38 -4.22 8.89 -47.62
C SER A 38 -4.23 8.52 -46.14
N ILE A 39 -3.89 9.46 -45.26
CA ILE A 39 -4.06 9.29 -43.82
C ILE A 39 -5.54 9.19 -43.51
N ASN A 40 -6.38 10.14 -43.93
CA ASN A 40 -7.81 10.14 -43.64
C ASN A 40 -8.46 8.82 -44.04
N LYS A 41 -8.21 8.35 -45.26
CA LYS A 41 -8.68 7.05 -45.75
C LYS A 41 -8.14 5.89 -44.91
N GLY A 42 -6.86 5.91 -44.56
CA GLY A 42 -6.26 4.89 -43.70
C GLY A 42 -6.84 4.88 -42.28
N ILE A 43 -7.18 6.05 -41.71
CA ILE A 43 -7.90 6.09 -40.44
C ILE A 43 -9.35 5.69 -40.63
N GLU A 44 -10.07 6.09 -41.69
CA GLU A 44 -11.43 5.62 -41.99
C GLU A 44 -11.50 4.09 -42.13
N GLU A 45 -10.51 3.46 -42.78
CA GLU A 45 -10.36 2.00 -42.86
C GLU A 45 -10.12 1.40 -41.47
N SER A 46 -9.19 1.96 -40.70
CA SER A 46 -8.90 1.51 -39.32
C SER A 46 -10.12 1.71 -38.41
N LEU A 47 -10.93 2.72 -38.68
CA LEU A 47 -12.17 3.02 -37.97
C LEU A 47 -13.30 2.09 -38.37
N ALA A 48 -13.39 1.68 -39.64
CA ALA A 48 -14.34 0.68 -40.06
C ALA A 48 -14.06 -0.67 -39.36
N ASP A 49 -12.79 -1.05 -39.23
CA ASP A 49 -12.37 -2.23 -38.46
C ASP A 49 -12.75 -2.08 -36.96
N ILE A 50 -12.59 -0.88 -36.40
CA ILE A 50 -13.00 -0.54 -35.02
C ILE A 50 -14.53 -0.56 -34.85
N VAL A 51 -15.30 -0.03 -35.79
CA VAL A 51 -16.77 0.05 -35.71
C VAL A 51 -17.39 -1.34 -35.91
N ALA A 52 -16.83 -2.16 -36.79
CA ALA A 52 -17.20 -3.57 -36.93
C ALA A 52 -17.00 -4.35 -35.61
N ILE A 53 -16.11 -3.90 -34.73
CA ILE A 53 -15.94 -4.47 -33.38
C ILE A 53 -17.14 -4.14 -32.47
N PHE A 54 -17.79 -2.98 -32.60
CA PHE A 54 -18.92 -2.53 -31.76
C PHE A 54 -20.27 -3.11 -32.18
N ASN A 55 -20.50 -3.30 -33.49
CA ASN A 55 -21.78 -3.81 -34.01
C ASN A 55 -22.16 -5.23 -33.52
N ASN A 56 -21.27 -5.89 -32.76
CA ASN A 56 -21.48 -7.22 -32.18
C ASN A 56 -21.90 -7.21 -30.69
N TYR A 57 -22.04 -6.05 -30.03
CA TYR A 57 -22.22 -5.96 -28.57
C TYR A 57 -23.55 -5.32 -28.10
N ASP A 58 -24.50 -5.04 -29.00
CA ASP A 58 -25.79 -4.38 -28.67
C ASP A 58 -25.68 -3.04 -27.88
N GLU A 59 -24.49 -2.49 -27.70
CA GLU A 59 -24.25 -1.16 -27.13
C GLU A 59 -24.30 -0.10 -28.25
N GLU A 60 -25.09 0.96 -28.05
CA GLU A 60 -25.02 2.15 -28.91
C GLU A 60 -23.57 2.66 -28.92
N THR A 61 -22.94 2.73 -30.08
CA THR A 61 -21.65 3.41 -30.24
C THR A 61 -21.84 4.86 -29.82
N PRO A 62 -21.26 5.32 -28.70
CA PRO A 62 -21.64 6.62 -28.16
C PRO A 62 -21.13 7.78 -29.03
N ILE A 63 -20.26 7.53 -30.03
CA ILE A 63 -19.53 8.57 -30.76
C ILE A 63 -19.29 8.19 -32.23
N ASP A 64 -19.73 9.07 -33.13
CA ASP A 64 -19.36 9.08 -34.55
C ASP A 64 -17.93 9.62 -34.70
N PHE A 65 -16.97 8.71 -34.83
CA PHE A 65 -15.57 9.07 -34.92
C PHE A 65 -15.19 9.29 -36.39
N ASN A 66 -14.93 10.54 -36.72
CA ASN A 66 -14.61 11.00 -38.06
C ASN A 66 -13.35 11.90 -38.03
N PHE A 67 -12.87 12.28 -39.20
CA PHE A 67 -11.73 13.19 -39.34
C PHE A 67 -11.90 14.51 -38.56
N GLU A 68 -13.15 14.96 -38.38
CA GLU A 68 -13.47 16.16 -37.62
C GLU A 68 -13.19 15.98 -36.11
N THR A 69 -13.51 14.83 -35.53
CA THR A 69 -13.18 14.50 -34.12
C THR A 69 -11.67 14.48 -33.89
N ILE A 70 -10.90 13.90 -34.82
CA ILE A 70 -9.42 13.88 -34.75
C ILE A 70 -8.88 15.30 -34.82
N SER A 71 -9.36 16.08 -35.78
CA SER A 71 -8.94 17.46 -35.99
C SER A 71 -9.29 18.32 -34.77
N ARG A 72 -10.45 18.08 -34.14
CA ARG A 72 -10.88 18.75 -32.92
C ARG A 72 -9.94 18.47 -31.74
N VAL A 73 -9.52 17.22 -31.56
CA VAL A 73 -8.57 16.82 -30.50
C VAL A 73 -7.18 17.40 -30.78
N LEU A 74 -6.67 17.25 -32.01
CA LEU A 74 -5.33 17.72 -32.41
C LEU A 74 -5.21 19.25 -32.34
N ALA A 75 -6.25 19.99 -32.72
CA ALA A 75 -6.28 21.46 -32.64
C ALA A 75 -6.06 22.01 -31.22
N LYS A 76 -6.19 21.18 -30.17
CA LYS A 76 -5.86 21.59 -28.79
C LYS A 76 -4.34 21.74 -28.55
N PHE A 77 -3.47 21.15 -29.37
CA PHE A 77 -2.02 21.01 -29.13
C PHE A 77 -1.12 21.95 -29.95
N GLU A 78 -1.67 23.06 -30.43
CA GLU A 78 -1.16 23.89 -31.53
C GLU A 78 0.26 24.53 -31.40
N ASN A 79 0.97 24.52 -30.24
CA ASN A 79 2.28 25.23 -30.16
C ASN A 79 3.27 24.94 -28.98
N THR A 80 3.13 23.93 -28.09
CA THR A 80 4.13 23.38 -27.10
C THR A 80 3.41 22.85 -25.83
N ARG A 81 3.87 21.94 -24.96
CA ARG A 81 4.89 20.84 -24.90
C ARG A 81 4.54 19.83 -23.75
N SER A 82 3.34 19.92 -23.13
CA SER A 82 2.98 19.15 -21.92
C SER A 82 1.46 19.03 -21.68
N LEU A 83 1.00 17.90 -21.15
CA LEU A 83 -0.37 17.69 -20.63
C LEU A 83 -0.39 18.03 -19.13
N LEU A 84 -1.18 19.03 -18.72
CA LEU A 84 -1.23 19.51 -17.34
C LEU A 84 -2.55 19.15 -16.68
N ILE A 85 -2.53 18.80 -15.40
CA ILE A 85 -3.72 18.57 -14.58
C ILE A 85 -3.58 19.35 -13.27
N PRO A 86 -4.63 20.03 -12.77
CA PRO A 86 -4.58 20.64 -11.45
C PRO A 86 -4.20 19.63 -10.37
N GLN A 87 -3.29 20.00 -9.46
CA GLN A 87 -2.83 19.09 -8.41
C GLN A 87 -4.01 18.55 -7.57
N ARG A 88 -4.97 19.42 -7.26
CA ARG A 88 -6.19 19.02 -6.52
C ARG A 88 -6.95 17.93 -7.28
N LEU A 89 -7.16 18.12 -8.58
CA LEU A 89 -7.84 17.15 -9.43
C LEU A 89 -7.05 15.84 -9.54
N TYR A 90 -5.74 15.89 -9.75
CA TYR A 90 -4.90 14.69 -9.80
C TYR A 90 -4.88 13.89 -8.47
N ASN A 91 -4.89 14.58 -7.33
CA ASN A 91 -5.01 13.95 -6.01
C ASN A 91 -6.39 13.28 -5.82
N GLN A 92 -7.43 13.88 -6.41
CA GLN A 92 -8.82 13.41 -6.39
C GLN A 92 -8.99 12.11 -7.19
N ILE A 93 -8.51 12.09 -8.44
CA ILE A 93 -8.83 11.01 -9.40
C ILE A 93 -7.66 10.09 -9.75
N GLY A 94 -6.42 10.44 -9.37
CA GLY A 94 -5.24 9.75 -9.91
C GLY A 94 -5.11 8.26 -9.57
N ASN A 95 -5.93 7.70 -8.68
CA ASN A 95 -5.97 6.24 -8.47
C ASN A 95 -6.78 5.53 -9.56
N ASP A 96 -7.83 6.16 -10.12
CA ASP A 96 -8.56 5.61 -11.28
C ASP A 96 -7.76 5.72 -12.55
N LEU A 97 -6.82 6.65 -12.56
CA LEU A 97 -5.97 6.90 -13.70
C LEU A 97 -4.77 5.94 -13.77
N MET A 98 -4.61 5.07 -12.77
CA MET A 98 -3.51 4.11 -12.66
C MET A 98 -3.99 2.70 -12.96
N ASN A 99 -3.30 2.04 -13.88
CA ASN A 99 -3.50 0.67 -14.32
C ASN A 99 -4.94 0.37 -14.75
N ILE A 100 -5.46 1.19 -15.67
CA ILE A 100 -6.77 1.01 -16.28
C ILE A 100 -6.71 -0.19 -17.22
N PHE A 101 -7.31 -1.31 -16.81
CA PHE A 101 -7.46 -2.50 -17.65
C PHE A 101 -8.59 -2.30 -18.67
N CYS A 102 -8.40 -2.78 -19.88
CA CYS A 102 -9.41 -2.70 -20.92
C CYS A 102 -9.50 -4.04 -21.68
N TYR A 103 -10.70 -4.36 -22.16
CA TYR A 103 -10.95 -5.51 -23.05
C TYR A 103 -10.11 -5.45 -24.33
N ASN A 104 -9.98 -4.24 -24.85
CA ASN A 104 -9.21 -3.86 -26.02
C ASN A 104 -8.92 -2.36 -25.92
N ASN A 105 -8.10 -1.84 -26.83
CA ASN A 105 -7.79 -0.40 -26.93
C ASN A 105 -9.04 0.48 -27.18
N LEU A 106 -10.22 -0.08 -27.40
CA LEU A 106 -11.40 0.61 -27.93
C LEU A 106 -12.55 0.72 -26.90
N TYR A 107 -12.35 0.25 -25.67
CA TYR A 107 -13.35 0.35 -24.59
C TYR A 107 -13.15 1.55 -23.65
N ILE A 108 -12.07 2.32 -23.84
CA ILE A 108 -11.63 3.40 -22.96
C ILE A 108 -12.70 4.48 -22.78
N TYR A 109 -13.60 4.61 -23.76
CA TYR A 109 -14.73 5.53 -23.68
C TYR A 109 -15.77 5.17 -22.63
N ASN A 110 -15.96 3.90 -22.29
CA ASN A 110 -16.95 3.48 -21.31
C ASN A 110 -16.45 3.64 -19.85
N ILE A 111 -15.24 4.19 -19.68
CA ILE A 111 -14.63 4.43 -18.38
C ILE A 111 -15.06 5.81 -17.89
N GLU A 112 -16.04 5.83 -16.98
CA GLU A 112 -16.68 7.04 -16.43
C GLU A 112 -15.64 8.09 -15.96
N ALA A 113 -14.56 7.65 -15.32
CA ALA A 113 -13.49 8.52 -14.85
C ALA A 113 -12.79 9.31 -15.97
N LEU A 114 -12.68 8.74 -17.18
CA LEU A 114 -12.06 9.41 -18.33
C LEU A 114 -13.04 10.29 -19.11
N GLN A 115 -14.34 9.93 -19.12
CA GLN A 115 -15.41 10.74 -19.71
C GLN A 115 -15.61 12.07 -18.98
N ASN A 116 -15.44 12.06 -17.65
CA ASN A 116 -15.66 13.23 -16.81
C ASN A 116 -14.50 14.25 -16.85
N LEU A 117 -13.43 13.94 -17.57
CA LEU A 117 -12.27 14.81 -17.75
C LEU A 117 -12.25 15.39 -19.16
N CYS A 118 -12.09 16.71 -19.26
CA CYS A 118 -12.08 17.43 -20.53
C CYS A 118 -10.75 18.16 -20.76
N LEU A 119 -10.37 18.29 -22.03
CA LEU A 119 -9.23 19.06 -22.48
C LEU A 119 -9.62 20.52 -22.68
N SER A 120 -8.84 21.42 -22.10
CA SER A 120 -8.96 22.86 -22.29
C SER A 120 -7.63 23.47 -22.72
N LYS A 121 -7.69 24.44 -23.63
CA LYS A 121 -6.50 25.19 -24.09
C LYS A 121 -6.23 26.31 -23.08
N ALA A 122 -5.04 26.29 -22.46
CA ALA A 122 -4.62 27.36 -21.57
C ALA A 122 -3.83 28.45 -22.31
N SER A 123 -3.76 29.66 -21.73
CA SER A 123 -2.80 30.66 -22.17
C SER A 123 -1.37 30.13 -22.01
N GLY A 124 -0.60 30.07 -23.09
CA GLY A 124 0.80 29.62 -23.08
C GLY A 124 1.11 28.27 -23.75
N GLY A 125 0.20 27.70 -24.54
CA GLY A 125 0.48 26.52 -25.40
C GLY A 125 0.11 25.16 -24.77
N HIS A 126 0.15 25.03 -23.45
CA HIS A 126 -0.18 23.78 -22.75
C HIS A 126 -1.66 23.37 -22.82
N VAL A 127 -1.90 22.05 -22.78
CA VAL A 127 -3.25 21.46 -22.67
C VAL A 127 -3.55 21.12 -21.22
N ARG A 128 -4.66 21.63 -20.69
CA ARG A 128 -5.10 21.36 -19.31
C ARG A 128 -6.24 20.35 -19.26
N ILE A 129 -6.11 19.33 -18.43
CA ILE A 129 -7.17 18.40 -18.02
C ILE A 129 -7.96 19.03 -16.88
N MET A 130 -9.28 19.14 -17.06
CA MET A 130 -10.21 19.74 -16.10
C MET A 130 -11.43 18.81 -15.90
N GLU A 131 -12.14 18.92 -14.78
CA GLU A 131 -13.47 18.30 -14.66
C GLU A 131 -14.48 18.98 -15.56
N LYS A 132 -15.47 18.20 -16.01
CA LYS A 132 -16.55 18.61 -16.91
C LYS A 132 -17.32 19.82 -16.36
N THR A 133 -16.91 21.02 -16.78
CA THR A 133 -17.52 22.31 -16.38
C THR A 133 -17.64 23.30 -17.53
N VAL A 134 -17.14 22.97 -18.73
CA VAL A 134 -16.97 23.91 -19.86
C VAL A 134 -17.84 23.47 -21.04
N SER A 135 -18.26 24.43 -21.87
CA SER A 135 -18.96 24.25 -23.15
C SER A 135 -18.21 23.42 -24.21
N ASP A 136 -16.97 23.00 -23.93
CA ASP A 136 -16.08 22.31 -24.85
C ASP A 136 -16.12 20.79 -24.61
N LYS A 137 -16.50 20.02 -25.64
CA LYS A 137 -16.88 18.60 -25.53
C LYS A 137 -15.72 17.59 -25.58
N THR A 138 -14.46 18.06 -25.57
CA THR A 138 -13.33 17.16 -25.83
C THR A 138 -12.85 16.44 -24.56
N SER A 139 -13.22 15.18 -24.38
CA SER A 139 -12.84 14.38 -23.21
C SER A 139 -11.43 13.75 -23.29
N VAL A 140 -10.86 13.36 -22.14
CA VAL A 140 -9.61 12.60 -22.06
C VAL A 140 -9.78 11.20 -22.67
N ALA A 141 -10.97 10.61 -22.56
CA ALA A 141 -11.27 9.38 -23.29
C ALA A 141 -11.12 9.59 -24.81
N GLU A 142 -11.61 10.72 -25.35
CA GLU A 142 -11.43 11.04 -26.78
C GLU A 142 -9.97 11.20 -27.16
N LEU A 143 -9.16 11.84 -26.30
CA LEU A 143 -7.72 11.97 -26.52
C LEU A 143 -7.05 10.61 -26.64
N ILE A 144 -7.27 9.73 -25.66
CA ILE A 144 -6.66 8.40 -25.66
C ILE A 144 -7.12 7.61 -26.88
N TYR A 145 -8.40 7.71 -27.24
CA TYR A 145 -8.97 7.07 -28.42
C TYR A 145 -8.40 7.58 -29.74
N VAL A 146 -8.24 8.91 -29.88
CA VAL A 146 -7.59 9.53 -31.04
C VAL A 146 -6.14 9.09 -31.14
N ILE A 147 -5.40 9.06 -30.02
CA ILE A 147 -4.03 8.57 -30.05
C ILE A 147 -3.99 7.11 -30.50
N LEU A 148 -4.95 6.28 -30.06
CA LEU A 148 -5.08 4.88 -30.47
C LEU A 148 -5.50 4.68 -31.93
N ALA A 149 -6.35 5.55 -32.48
CA ALA A 149 -6.75 5.51 -33.89
C ALA A 149 -5.61 5.95 -34.81
N MET A 150 -4.95 7.08 -34.50
CA MET A 150 -3.79 7.58 -35.25
C MET A 150 -2.60 6.61 -35.22
N ARG A 151 -2.55 5.74 -34.19
CA ARG A 151 -1.59 4.66 -33.96
C ARG A 151 -1.49 3.63 -35.08
N SER A 152 -2.65 3.22 -35.62
CA SER A 152 -2.75 2.26 -36.73
C SER A 152 -2.06 2.77 -38.01
N GLN A 153 -1.85 4.08 -38.09
CA GLN A 153 -1.20 4.77 -39.20
C GLN A 153 0.14 5.41 -38.78
N VAL A 154 0.71 5.08 -37.61
CA VAL A 154 1.84 5.82 -36.99
C VAL A 154 3.04 6.04 -37.90
N GLU A 155 3.43 5.11 -38.77
CA GLU A 155 4.53 5.37 -39.74
C GLU A 155 4.19 6.47 -40.75
N LYS A 156 2.93 6.53 -41.22
CA LYS A 156 2.44 7.57 -42.14
C LYS A 156 2.20 8.88 -41.37
N THR A 157 1.66 8.80 -40.16
CA THR A 157 1.35 9.93 -39.30
C THR A 157 2.62 10.58 -38.72
N GLN A 158 3.66 9.82 -38.33
CA GLN A 158 4.94 10.35 -37.80
C GLN A 158 5.69 11.18 -38.84
N LYS A 159 5.71 10.78 -40.11
CA LYS A 159 6.38 11.57 -41.18
C LYS A 159 5.75 12.95 -41.38
N ILE A 160 4.49 13.11 -41.01
CA ILE A 160 3.71 14.35 -41.17
C ILE A 160 3.66 15.14 -39.87
N LEU A 161 3.46 14.47 -38.74
CA LEU A 161 3.51 15.07 -37.42
C LEU A 161 4.93 15.44 -36.98
N ALA A 162 5.99 14.84 -37.50
CA ALA A 162 7.37 15.30 -37.24
C ALA A 162 7.63 16.73 -37.75
N ASN A 163 6.79 17.23 -38.67
CA ASN A 163 6.83 18.63 -39.11
C ASN A 163 5.96 19.55 -38.23
N VAL A 164 5.13 19.00 -37.32
CA VAL A 164 4.17 19.73 -36.48
C VAL A 164 4.48 19.61 -34.99
N LEU A 165 5.11 18.51 -34.57
CA LEU A 165 5.50 18.17 -33.21
C LEU A 165 7.03 18.12 -33.17
N ASP A 166 7.63 19.13 -32.54
CA ASP A 166 9.08 19.26 -32.36
C ASP A 166 9.66 17.99 -31.68
N ALA A 167 10.73 17.44 -32.25
CA ALA A 167 11.18 16.05 -32.00
C ALA A 167 11.78 15.77 -30.60
N ASP A 168 12.00 16.80 -29.78
CA ASP A 168 12.68 16.70 -28.47
C ASP A 168 11.75 16.75 -27.23
N ASP A 169 10.43 16.62 -27.43
CA ASP A 169 9.46 16.62 -26.32
C ASP A 169 9.31 15.23 -25.65
N SER A 170 9.23 15.23 -24.31
CA SER A 170 8.77 14.11 -23.47
C SER A 170 7.51 13.38 -23.95
N GLN A 171 6.56 14.09 -24.58
CA GLN A 171 5.36 13.50 -25.15
C GLN A 171 5.71 12.62 -26.36
N SER A 172 6.59 13.09 -27.23
CA SER A 172 7.13 12.33 -28.35
C SER A 172 7.87 11.07 -27.88
N HIS A 173 8.62 11.16 -26.78
CA HIS A 173 9.28 9.99 -26.19
C HIS A 173 8.30 8.99 -25.56
N ALA A 174 7.27 9.46 -24.84
CA ALA A 174 6.21 8.60 -24.30
C ALA A 174 5.42 7.89 -25.42
N LEU A 175 5.13 8.60 -26.52
CA LEU A 175 4.50 8.06 -27.72
C LEU A 175 5.39 7.02 -28.43
N ASP A 176 6.70 7.23 -28.50
CA ASP A 176 7.67 6.25 -29.06
C ASP A 176 7.78 4.98 -28.21
N ILE A 177 7.87 5.11 -26.87
CA ILE A 177 7.85 3.96 -25.95
C ILE A 177 6.53 3.20 -26.10
N TRP A 178 5.41 3.92 -26.18
CA TRP A 178 4.09 3.33 -26.40
C TRP A 178 4.07 2.56 -27.73
N SER A 179 4.45 3.18 -28.85
CA SER A 179 4.51 2.57 -30.18
C SER A 179 5.32 1.27 -30.22
N LYS A 180 6.47 1.24 -29.55
CA LYS A 180 7.32 0.04 -29.45
C LYS A 180 6.66 -1.10 -28.67
N GLN A 181 5.94 -0.81 -27.58
CA GLN A 181 5.25 -1.84 -26.79
C GLN A 181 4.05 -2.42 -27.53
N ILE A 182 3.34 -1.58 -28.25
CA ILE A 182 2.20 -1.94 -29.09
C ILE A 182 2.61 -2.85 -30.24
N SER A 183 3.69 -2.48 -30.94
CA SER A 183 4.17 -3.24 -32.09
C SER A 183 4.59 -4.65 -31.67
N LYS A 184 5.05 -4.81 -30.41
CA LYS A 184 5.30 -6.11 -29.80
C LYS A 184 4.00 -6.89 -29.56
N VAL A 185 2.93 -6.23 -29.13
CA VAL A 185 1.60 -6.87 -28.92
C VAL A 185 0.98 -7.26 -30.25
N GLN A 186 0.97 -6.38 -31.25
CA GLN A 186 0.44 -6.71 -32.59
C GLN A 186 1.19 -7.87 -33.24
N LYS A 187 2.52 -7.87 -33.18
CA LYS A 187 3.30 -9.03 -33.64
C LYS A 187 2.96 -10.30 -32.85
N ALA A 188 2.76 -10.19 -31.54
CA ALA A 188 2.35 -11.33 -30.71
C ALA A 188 0.92 -11.80 -31.03
N ASP A 189 -0.02 -10.91 -31.34
CA ASP A 189 -1.39 -11.23 -31.76
C ASP A 189 -1.38 -11.90 -33.15
N GLU A 190 -0.55 -11.40 -34.08
CA GLU A 190 -0.34 -12.00 -35.41
C GLU A 190 0.32 -13.39 -35.34
N GLU A 191 1.28 -13.57 -34.43
CA GLU A 191 2.00 -14.83 -34.23
C GLU A 191 1.17 -15.88 -33.47
N ASN A 192 0.22 -15.47 -32.61
CA ASN A 192 -0.59 -16.38 -31.77
C ASN A 192 -2.02 -16.59 -32.26
N ALA A 193 -2.41 -16.02 -33.41
CA ALA A 193 -3.78 -16.06 -33.94
C ALA A 193 -4.34 -17.50 -34.08
N THR A 194 -4.97 -17.97 -33.02
CA THR A 194 -5.88 -19.11 -33.02
C THR A 194 -7.31 -18.58 -32.99
N GLN A 195 -8.28 -19.33 -33.52
CA GLN A 195 -9.67 -18.89 -33.67
C GLN A 195 -10.35 -18.41 -32.37
N SER A 196 -9.79 -18.70 -31.19
CA SER A 196 -10.30 -18.26 -29.88
C SER A 196 -10.07 -16.78 -29.56
N ASP A 197 -9.04 -16.12 -30.13
CA ASP A 197 -8.73 -14.71 -29.83
C ASP A 197 -9.75 -13.71 -30.41
N ARG A 198 -10.74 -14.19 -31.17
CA ARG A 198 -11.86 -13.39 -31.66
C ARG A 198 -13.01 -13.26 -30.65
N GLN A 199 -13.04 -14.06 -29.57
CA GLN A 199 -14.01 -13.89 -28.50
C GLN A 199 -13.53 -12.79 -27.55
N LYS A 200 -14.07 -11.58 -27.71
CA LYS A 200 -13.75 -10.46 -26.81
C LYS A 200 -14.55 -10.63 -25.52
N HIS A 201 -13.83 -10.77 -24.42
CA HIS A 201 -14.35 -10.94 -23.07
C HIS A 201 -15.10 -9.68 -22.63
N GLN A 202 -16.26 -9.80 -21.98
CA GLN A 202 -16.97 -8.69 -21.30
C GLN A 202 -16.81 -8.78 -19.77
N TYR A 203 -16.49 -9.96 -19.26
CA TYR A 203 -16.34 -10.22 -17.84
C TYR A 203 -14.90 -10.63 -17.52
N LEU A 204 -14.51 -10.47 -16.25
CA LEU A 204 -13.30 -11.08 -15.74
C LEU A 204 -13.49 -12.60 -15.71
N ASP A 205 -13.14 -13.25 -16.81
CA ASP A 205 -13.21 -14.70 -16.96
C ASP A 205 -11.79 -15.31 -17.04
N ARG A 206 -11.70 -16.63 -16.92
CA ARG A 206 -10.41 -17.35 -16.94
C ARG A 206 -9.69 -17.20 -18.28
N GLN A 207 -10.42 -17.08 -19.40
CA GLN A 207 -9.79 -16.87 -20.70
C GLN A 207 -9.14 -15.48 -20.77
N TYR A 208 -9.84 -14.44 -20.33
CA TYR A 208 -9.29 -13.11 -20.21
C TYR A 208 -8.06 -13.15 -19.31
N VAL A 209 -8.19 -13.66 -18.08
CA VAL A 209 -7.13 -13.60 -17.06
C VAL A 209 -5.87 -14.37 -17.47
N TYR A 210 -5.97 -15.59 -17.99
CA TYR A 210 -4.77 -16.40 -18.27
C TYR A 210 -4.35 -16.39 -19.74
N GLU A 211 -5.32 -16.37 -20.66
CA GLU A 211 -5.09 -16.72 -22.07
C GLU A 211 -5.02 -15.48 -22.98
N SER A 212 -5.62 -14.35 -22.59
CA SER A 212 -5.66 -13.13 -23.41
C SER A 212 -4.58 -12.08 -23.08
N ASN A 213 -4.25 -11.27 -24.07
CA ASN A 213 -3.43 -10.06 -23.91
C ASN A 213 -4.26 -8.93 -23.29
N LYS A 214 -3.71 -8.27 -22.25
CA LYS A 214 -4.42 -7.25 -21.47
C LYS A 214 -3.77 -5.89 -21.67
N PRO A 215 -4.38 -4.98 -22.44
CA PRO A 215 -3.93 -3.61 -22.51
C PRO A 215 -4.22 -2.88 -21.19
N ILE A 216 -3.23 -2.13 -20.73
CA ILE A 216 -3.29 -1.31 -19.52
C ILE A 216 -2.97 0.12 -19.93
N ILE A 217 -3.78 1.07 -19.48
CA ILE A 217 -3.56 2.51 -19.68
C ILE A 217 -3.27 3.17 -18.34
N ASN A 218 -2.37 4.14 -18.38
CA ASN A 218 -1.81 4.80 -17.22
C ASN A 218 -1.72 6.30 -17.49
N ILE A 219 -2.34 7.15 -16.68
CA ILE A 219 -2.10 8.60 -16.70
C ILE A 219 -1.30 8.99 -15.45
N LYS A 220 -0.03 9.36 -15.64
CA LYS A 220 0.98 9.48 -14.58
C LYS A 220 1.68 10.82 -14.57
N GLU A 221 1.90 11.38 -13.40
CA GLU A 221 2.74 12.57 -13.20
C GLU A 221 4.19 12.32 -13.65
N ILE A 222 4.78 13.24 -14.40
CA ILE A 222 6.15 13.12 -14.92
C ILE A 222 7.16 13.61 -13.86
N SER A 223 8.11 12.73 -13.52
CA SER A 223 9.03 12.87 -12.37
C SER A 223 10.00 14.07 -12.44
N ARG A 224 10.33 14.58 -13.63
CA ARG A 224 11.26 15.72 -13.80
C ARG A 224 10.77 17.03 -13.14
N TYR A 225 9.47 17.12 -12.83
CA TYR A 225 8.84 18.25 -12.15
C TYR A 225 8.54 18.01 -10.66
N GLN A 226 8.87 16.84 -10.12
CA GLN A 226 8.75 16.55 -8.69
C GLN A 226 9.86 17.20 -7.85
N ASN A 227 10.92 17.71 -8.49
CA ASN A 227 12.04 18.33 -7.79
C ASN A 227 11.71 19.80 -7.50
N SER A 228 11.52 20.13 -6.21
CA SER A 228 11.31 21.51 -5.74
C SER A 228 12.44 22.48 -6.13
N LYS A 229 13.61 21.96 -6.51
CA LYS A 229 14.74 22.75 -7.00
C LYS A 229 14.54 23.29 -8.43
N ASN A 230 13.67 22.68 -9.23
CA ASN A 230 13.57 22.99 -10.66
C ASN A 230 12.56 24.13 -10.95
N ASN A 231 11.57 24.42 -10.09
CA ASN A 231 10.60 25.52 -10.25
C ASN A 231 9.94 25.66 -11.66
N LEU A 232 9.91 24.59 -12.46
CA LEU A 232 9.54 24.68 -13.88
C LEU A 232 8.01 24.76 -14.10
N ILE A 233 7.18 24.38 -13.12
CA ILE A 233 5.71 24.43 -13.19
C ILE A 233 5.15 24.89 -11.84
N ASP A 234 4.15 25.78 -11.86
CA ASP A 234 3.41 26.27 -10.69
C ASP A 234 2.97 25.08 -9.81
N SER A 235 3.15 25.20 -8.48
CA SER A 235 2.75 24.16 -7.52
C SER A 235 1.29 23.70 -7.65
N THR A 236 0.43 24.54 -8.25
CA THR A 236 -1.00 24.24 -8.48
C THR A 236 -1.27 23.32 -9.67
N LEU A 237 -0.34 23.15 -10.61
CA LEU A 237 -0.48 22.33 -11.82
C LEU A 237 0.56 21.20 -11.86
N ARG A 238 0.17 20.02 -12.34
CA ARG A 238 1.01 18.82 -12.46
C ARG A 238 1.10 18.40 -13.91
N GLU A 239 2.30 18.18 -14.40
CA GLU A 239 2.48 17.58 -15.72
C GLU A 239 2.28 16.07 -15.66
N VAL A 240 1.44 15.56 -16.55
CA VAL A 240 1.12 14.14 -16.68
C VAL A 240 1.46 13.62 -18.07
N SER A 241 1.73 12.33 -18.13
CA SER A 241 1.90 11.53 -19.34
C SER A 241 0.81 10.48 -19.40
N ILE A 242 0.37 10.16 -20.61
CA ILE A 242 -0.48 9.00 -20.87
C ILE A 242 0.43 7.90 -21.40
N GLY A 243 0.64 6.86 -20.60
CA GLY A 243 1.37 5.66 -20.96
C GLY A 243 0.42 4.48 -21.14
N SER A 244 0.89 3.45 -21.82
CA SER A 244 0.23 2.16 -21.86
C SER A 244 1.25 1.06 -21.73
N THR A 245 0.83 -0.03 -21.12
CA THR A 245 1.57 -1.28 -20.98
C THR A 245 0.64 -2.42 -21.36
N ALA A 246 1.19 -3.56 -21.77
CA ALA A 246 0.38 -4.77 -21.96
C ALA A 246 0.94 -5.89 -21.10
N ILE A 247 0.05 -6.64 -20.44
CA ILE A 247 0.40 -7.95 -19.91
C ILE A 247 0.04 -8.93 -21.01
N LEU A 248 1.02 -9.70 -21.47
CA LEU A 248 0.78 -10.77 -22.43
C LEU A 248 0.01 -11.93 -21.77
N THR A 249 -0.06 -13.07 -22.43
CA THR A 249 -0.58 -14.30 -21.82
C THR A 249 0.18 -14.68 -20.55
N SER A 250 -0.50 -15.36 -19.64
CA SER A 250 0.09 -15.73 -18.35
C SER A 250 1.19 -16.79 -18.52
N PRO A 251 2.17 -16.85 -17.62
CA PRO A 251 3.16 -17.93 -17.62
C PRO A 251 2.53 -19.33 -17.59
N GLU A 252 1.42 -19.50 -16.87
CA GLU A 252 0.64 -20.74 -16.78
C GLU A 252 0.08 -21.14 -18.15
N TYR A 253 -0.54 -20.21 -18.88
CA TYR A 253 -1.01 -20.47 -20.23
C TYR A 253 0.14 -20.86 -21.18
N LYS A 254 1.28 -20.17 -21.06
CA LYS A 254 2.47 -20.51 -21.85
C LYS A 254 2.98 -21.92 -21.54
N MET A 255 3.04 -22.32 -20.27
CA MET A 255 3.41 -23.69 -19.88
C MET A 255 2.41 -24.71 -20.44
N LYS A 256 1.10 -24.45 -20.36
CA LYS A 256 0.07 -25.28 -20.97
C LYS A 256 0.29 -25.44 -22.48
N SER A 257 0.57 -24.37 -23.21
CA SER A 257 0.82 -24.44 -24.67
C SER A 257 2.02 -25.32 -25.04
N MET A 258 3.02 -25.40 -24.16
CA MET A 258 4.20 -26.26 -24.34
C MET A 258 3.90 -27.73 -24.03
N LEU A 259 2.90 -28.02 -23.19
CA LEU A 259 2.54 -29.37 -22.73
C LEU A 259 1.46 -30.02 -23.61
N VAL A 260 0.48 -29.25 -24.08
CA VAL A 260 -0.64 -29.77 -24.88
C VAL A 260 -0.12 -30.28 -26.23
N ASN A 261 -0.55 -31.48 -26.63
CA ASN A 261 -0.19 -32.16 -27.88
C ASN A 261 1.32 -32.39 -28.10
N ASN A 262 2.12 -32.33 -27.03
CA ASN A 262 3.56 -32.55 -27.08
C ASN A 262 3.99 -33.59 -26.03
N ALA A 263 5.14 -34.23 -26.24
CA ALA A 263 5.75 -35.15 -25.27
C ALA A 263 6.63 -34.43 -24.22
N ASN A 264 6.44 -33.12 -24.06
CA ASN A 264 7.27 -32.31 -23.17
C ASN A 264 6.93 -32.58 -21.70
N VAL A 265 7.96 -32.56 -20.85
CA VAL A 265 7.82 -32.64 -19.39
C VAL A 265 8.47 -31.39 -18.81
N ILE A 266 7.74 -30.69 -17.93
CA ILE A 266 8.24 -29.49 -17.25
C ILE A 266 8.39 -29.78 -15.77
N PHE A 267 9.61 -29.65 -15.26
CA PHE A 267 9.90 -29.74 -13.83
C PHE A 267 9.91 -28.33 -13.23
N SER A 268 8.94 -28.04 -12.36
CA SER A 268 8.87 -26.77 -11.64
C SER A 268 9.55 -26.90 -10.28
N ILE A 269 10.78 -26.38 -10.17
CA ILE A 269 11.57 -26.45 -8.94
C ILE A 269 11.58 -25.08 -8.28
N SER A 270 11.07 -24.99 -7.06
CA SER A 270 11.09 -23.75 -6.28
C SER A 270 11.21 -24.05 -4.79
N ALA A 271 12.05 -23.28 -4.09
CA ALA A 271 12.26 -23.44 -2.65
C ALA A 271 10.99 -23.14 -1.82
N THR A 272 10.08 -22.30 -2.34
CA THR A 272 8.81 -21.95 -1.68
C THR A 272 7.64 -21.84 -2.66
N GLY A 273 7.78 -22.40 -3.86
CA GLY A 273 6.75 -22.33 -4.90
C GLY A 273 5.62 -23.35 -4.77
N GLY A 274 5.69 -24.23 -3.76
CA GLY A 274 4.64 -25.21 -3.44
C GLY A 274 3.39 -24.59 -2.80
N ILE A 275 3.46 -23.33 -2.38
CA ILE A 275 2.35 -22.67 -1.68
C ILE A 275 1.29 -22.23 -2.70
N TYR A 276 0.14 -22.92 -2.72
CA TYR A 276 -0.96 -22.72 -3.66
C TYR A 276 -1.58 -21.32 -3.54
N GLY A 277 -1.65 -20.80 -2.32
CA GLY A 277 -2.20 -19.47 -2.07
C GLY A 277 -1.34 -18.32 -2.57
N ASP A 278 -0.08 -18.53 -3.00
CA ASP A 278 0.72 -17.44 -3.56
C ASP A 278 0.43 -17.22 -5.04
N LEU A 279 -0.44 -16.25 -5.35
CA LEU A 279 -0.77 -15.88 -6.73
C LEU A 279 0.11 -14.76 -7.29
N THR A 280 1.05 -14.26 -6.50
CA THR A 280 1.82 -13.05 -6.80
C THR A 280 3.24 -13.35 -7.26
N THR A 281 3.89 -14.37 -6.68
CA THR A 281 5.25 -14.78 -7.05
C THR A 281 5.36 -16.25 -7.45
N SER A 282 4.31 -17.04 -7.29
CA SER A 282 4.21 -18.41 -7.81
C SER A 282 3.23 -18.50 -8.98
N TYR A 283 3.27 -19.65 -9.65
CA TYR A 283 2.25 -20.02 -10.63
C TYR A 283 0.95 -20.38 -9.92
N ASP A 284 -0.18 -20.11 -10.59
CA ASP A 284 -1.47 -20.59 -10.13
C ASP A 284 -1.60 -22.10 -10.36
N MET A 285 -1.27 -22.86 -9.32
CA MET A 285 -1.24 -24.33 -9.37
C MET A 285 -2.65 -24.92 -9.53
N SER A 286 -3.67 -24.28 -8.95
CA SER A 286 -5.07 -24.69 -9.10
C SER A 286 -5.53 -24.58 -10.55
N TYR A 287 -5.21 -23.46 -11.22
CA TYR A 287 -5.50 -23.29 -12.64
C TYR A 287 -4.77 -24.35 -13.49
N MET A 288 -3.49 -24.62 -13.20
CA MET A 288 -2.72 -25.64 -13.92
C MET A 288 -3.30 -27.05 -13.73
N GLU A 289 -3.66 -27.41 -12.51
CA GLU A 289 -4.27 -28.71 -12.20
C GLU A 289 -5.60 -28.91 -12.95
N ASP A 290 -6.45 -27.88 -12.96
CA ASP A 290 -7.73 -27.92 -13.65
C ASP A 290 -7.56 -28.00 -15.18
N LYS A 291 -6.72 -27.14 -15.77
CA LYS A 291 -6.53 -27.10 -17.23
C LYS A 291 -5.77 -28.29 -17.81
N LEU A 292 -4.99 -28.99 -16.99
CA LEU A 292 -4.29 -30.21 -17.36
C LEU A 292 -5.07 -31.49 -17.02
N ARG A 293 -6.35 -31.36 -16.63
CA ARG A 293 -7.26 -32.48 -16.41
C ARG A 293 -7.66 -33.12 -17.73
N ARG A 294 -7.47 -34.43 -17.84
CA ARG A 294 -7.89 -35.25 -18.99
C ARG A 294 -9.38 -35.57 -18.90
N GLU A 295 -9.97 -36.08 -19.98
CA GLU A 295 -11.38 -36.56 -20.01
C GLU A 295 -11.68 -37.61 -18.93
N SER A 296 -10.67 -38.36 -18.48
CA SER A 296 -10.77 -39.30 -17.35
C SER A 296 -10.95 -38.62 -15.99
N GLY A 297 -10.92 -37.29 -15.92
CA GLY A 297 -10.96 -36.51 -14.68
C GLY A 297 -9.63 -36.44 -13.93
N GLN A 298 -8.57 -37.11 -14.39
CA GLN A 298 -7.24 -37.04 -13.76
C GLN A 298 -6.38 -35.91 -14.36
N SER A 299 -5.72 -35.14 -13.50
CA SER A 299 -4.78 -34.11 -13.93
C SER A 299 -3.42 -34.70 -14.29
N SER A 300 -2.82 -34.22 -15.40
CA SER A 300 -1.40 -34.48 -15.68
C SER A 300 -0.46 -33.55 -14.92
N PHE A 301 -0.99 -32.55 -14.22
CA PHE A 301 -0.26 -31.85 -13.18
C PHE A 301 -0.12 -32.77 -11.97
N GLN A 302 1.10 -33.14 -11.62
CA GLN A 302 1.39 -34.01 -10.48
C GLN A 302 2.03 -33.17 -9.38
N ALA A 303 1.26 -32.89 -8.34
CA ALA A 303 1.82 -32.47 -7.06
C ALA A 303 2.56 -33.66 -6.41
N MET A 304 3.41 -33.38 -5.42
CA MET A 304 4.03 -34.43 -4.61
C MET A 304 2.95 -35.33 -4.02
N SER A 305 3.05 -36.63 -4.31
CA SER A 305 2.28 -37.70 -3.69
C SER A 305 2.59 -37.79 -2.19
N GLU A 306 1.74 -38.48 -1.43
CA GLU A 306 2.04 -38.66 0.01
C GLU A 306 3.36 -39.39 0.26
N LEU A 307 3.71 -40.38 -0.57
CA LEU A 307 5.01 -41.06 -0.47
C LEU A 307 6.19 -40.10 -0.65
N GLU A 308 6.06 -39.09 -1.52
CA GLU A 308 7.11 -38.08 -1.72
C GLU A 308 7.16 -37.05 -0.59
N VAL A 309 6.01 -36.74 0.02
CA VAL A 309 5.95 -35.91 1.23
C VAL A 309 6.57 -36.66 2.41
N ASP A 310 6.23 -37.93 2.61
CA ASP A 310 6.83 -38.83 3.60
C ASP A 310 8.35 -38.89 3.44
N LEU A 311 8.84 -39.00 2.19
CA LEU A 311 10.28 -38.97 1.90
C LEU A 311 10.94 -37.65 2.35
N CYS A 312 10.27 -36.51 2.20
CA CYS A 312 10.78 -35.23 2.71
C CYS A 312 10.94 -35.26 4.24
N GLU A 313 9.98 -35.86 4.95
CA GLU A 313 10.04 -36.03 6.41
C GLU A 313 11.14 -37.01 6.82
N GLU A 314 11.30 -38.12 6.10
CA GLU A 314 12.39 -39.07 6.31
C GLU A 314 13.76 -38.40 6.13
N ILE A 315 13.93 -37.60 5.07
CA ILE A 315 15.16 -36.83 4.84
C ILE A 315 15.41 -35.84 5.99
N ARG A 316 14.36 -35.15 6.47
CA ARG A 316 14.48 -34.24 7.62
C ARG A 316 14.92 -35.01 8.88
N ASN A 317 14.28 -36.13 9.19
CA ASN A 317 14.57 -36.94 10.36
C ASN A 317 15.99 -37.52 10.31
N TYR A 318 16.45 -37.97 9.15
CA TYR A 318 17.83 -38.40 8.93
C TYR A 318 18.82 -37.25 9.18
N ARG A 319 18.54 -36.06 8.64
CA ARG A 319 19.39 -34.88 8.85
C ARG A 319 19.43 -34.45 10.32
N GLN A 320 18.34 -34.62 11.07
CA GLN A 320 18.27 -34.27 12.49
C GLN A 320 19.23 -35.06 13.36
N GLN A 321 19.60 -36.27 12.94
CA GLN A 321 20.59 -37.09 13.64
C GLN A 321 22.03 -36.58 13.47
N HIS A 322 22.29 -35.73 12.47
CA HIS A 322 23.63 -35.30 12.06
C HIS A 322 23.82 -33.78 12.11
N ARG A 323 22.73 -33.02 12.28
CA ARG A 323 22.70 -31.57 12.36
C ARG A 323 21.95 -31.15 13.62
N HIS A 324 22.61 -30.38 14.48
CA HIS A 324 22.00 -29.80 15.67
C HIS A 324 21.66 -28.33 15.43
N THR A 325 20.36 -28.02 15.43
CA THR A 325 19.85 -26.66 15.25
C THR A 325 19.27 -26.17 16.57
N THR A 326 19.69 -24.99 17.02
CA THR A 326 19.08 -24.29 18.15
C THR A 326 18.41 -23.00 17.67
N VAL A 327 17.29 -22.62 18.28
CA VAL A 327 16.55 -21.41 17.93
C VAL A 327 16.35 -20.55 19.17
N GLY A 328 16.84 -19.31 19.11
CA GLY A 328 16.68 -18.29 20.13
C GLY A 328 15.83 -17.11 19.64
N PHE A 329 15.09 -16.50 20.56
CA PHE A 329 14.31 -15.28 20.30
C PHE A 329 14.96 -14.08 20.99
N PHE A 330 14.98 -12.93 20.32
CA PHE A 330 15.54 -11.70 20.88
C PHE A 330 14.67 -10.47 20.50
N GLY A 331 14.37 -9.58 21.43
CA GLY A 331 13.42 -8.49 21.12
C GLY A 331 13.03 -7.59 22.28
N LYS A 332 13.09 -6.28 22.02
CA LYS A 332 12.86 -5.08 22.87
C LYS A 332 13.69 -5.00 24.16
N ASP A 333 13.60 -5.97 25.05
CA ASP A 333 14.13 -5.83 26.40
C ASP A 333 15.52 -6.42 26.56
N TRP A 334 16.32 -5.82 27.45
CA TRP A 334 17.67 -6.28 27.78
C TRP A 334 17.70 -7.63 28.49
N GLU A 335 16.55 -8.18 28.84
CA GLU A 335 16.38 -9.54 29.35
C GLU A 335 16.47 -10.59 28.24
N SER A 336 16.15 -10.21 27.00
CA SER A 336 16.36 -11.02 25.80
C SER A 336 17.76 -10.86 25.21
N PHE A 337 18.62 -10.06 25.86
CA PHE A 337 20.00 -9.90 25.47
C PHE A 337 20.75 -11.18 25.86
N PRO A 338 21.51 -11.79 24.94
CA PRO A 338 22.04 -13.14 25.13
C PRO A 338 23.11 -13.29 26.23
N ASN A 339 23.61 -12.21 26.86
CA ASN A 339 24.55 -12.28 28.00
C ASN A 339 24.63 -10.99 28.86
N ASP A 340 25.29 -11.07 30.02
CA ASP A 340 25.43 -9.93 30.93
C ASP A 340 26.74 -9.12 30.76
N GLN A 341 27.82 -9.70 30.21
CA GLN A 341 29.14 -9.03 30.20
C GLN A 341 29.22 -7.89 29.17
N THR A 342 28.66 -8.09 27.98
CA THR A 342 28.65 -7.07 26.92
C THR A 342 27.43 -6.15 26.98
N LYS A 343 26.44 -6.46 27.82
CA LYS A 343 25.19 -5.70 27.98
C LYS A 343 25.41 -4.23 28.33
N GLU A 344 26.16 -3.94 29.39
CA GLU A 344 26.48 -2.54 29.78
C GLU A 344 27.22 -1.79 28.66
N VAL A 345 28.05 -2.50 27.90
CA VAL A 345 28.84 -1.94 26.79
C VAL A 345 27.96 -1.61 25.59
N ALA A 346 27.02 -2.50 25.26
CA ALA A 346 26.00 -2.26 24.24
C ALA A 346 25.05 -1.14 24.64
N GLU A 347 24.59 -1.09 25.89
CA GLU A 347 23.80 0.03 26.45
C GLU A 347 24.53 1.36 26.31
N ARG A 348 25.83 1.37 26.58
CA ARG A 348 26.66 2.57 26.43
C ARG A 348 26.77 2.99 24.97
N PHE A 349 26.95 2.04 24.05
CA PHE A 349 26.96 2.32 22.62
C PHE A 349 25.60 2.89 22.15
N GLU A 350 24.48 2.27 22.57
CA GLU A 350 23.13 2.71 22.21
C GLU A 350 22.83 4.12 22.74
N SER A 351 23.15 4.39 24.01
CA SER A 351 22.85 5.67 24.67
C SER A 351 23.70 6.84 24.20
N GLN A 352 24.91 6.59 23.69
CA GLN A 352 25.82 7.62 23.21
C GLN A 352 25.85 7.67 21.68
N ILE A 353 26.45 6.66 21.05
CA ILE A 353 26.78 6.68 19.62
C ILE A 353 25.52 6.56 18.79
N LEU A 354 24.67 5.56 19.06
CA LEU A 354 23.47 5.33 18.26
C LEU A 354 22.47 6.48 18.44
N LYS A 355 22.26 6.95 19.67
CA LYS A 355 21.39 8.09 19.95
C LYS A 355 21.86 9.36 19.23
N ASP A 356 23.15 9.66 19.24
CA ASP A 356 23.71 10.81 18.53
C ASP A 356 23.64 10.66 17.01
N PHE A 357 23.86 9.45 16.48
CA PHE A 357 23.64 9.15 15.07
C PHE A 357 22.19 9.36 14.64
N ILE A 358 21.23 8.90 15.44
CA ILE A 358 19.80 9.08 15.17
C ILE A 358 19.44 10.58 15.20
N ARG A 359 19.96 11.32 16.18
CA ARG A 359 19.75 12.79 16.29
C ARG A 359 20.33 13.53 15.09
N SER A 360 21.60 13.32 14.76
CA SER A 360 22.25 13.96 13.60
C SER A 360 21.57 13.61 12.27
N SER A 361 21.07 12.37 12.12
CA SER A 361 20.30 11.96 10.94
C SER A 361 18.95 12.66 10.81
N GLN A 362 18.41 13.23 11.89
CA GLN A 362 17.16 14.02 11.89
C GLN A 362 17.41 15.49 11.54
N GLU A 363 18.63 15.99 11.71
CA GLU A 363 19.03 17.38 11.44
C GLU A 363 19.45 17.58 9.96
N GLU A 364 19.75 16.51 9.22
CA GLU A 364 20.04 16.57 7.77
C GLU A 364 18.82 17.07 6.97
N GLN A 365 18.90 18.31 6.44
CA GLN A 365 17.95 18.81 5.45
C GLN A 365 17.87 17.81 4.28
N ASN A 366 16.70 17.20 4.05
CA ASN A 366 16.37 16.19 3.03
C ASN A 366 16.41 14.71 3.43
N VAL A 367 16.65 14.37 4.71
CA VAL A 367 16.46 12.99 5.18
C VAL A 367 15.07 12.83 5.80
N SER A 368 14.27 11.92 5.23
CA SER A 368 12.99 11.51 5.84
C SER A 368 13.26 10.97 7.25
N TYR A 369 12.46 11.40 8.23
CA TYR A 369 12.51 10.92 9.61
C TYR A 369 12.80 9.41 9.69
N LEU A 370 13.84 9.03 10.44
CA LEU A 370 14.18 7.62 10.67
C LEU A 370 13.05 6.97 11.48
N GLY A 371 12.22 6.15 10.84
CA GLY A 371 11.10 5.46 11.51
C GLY A 371 11.57 4.47 12.59
N ASP A 372 10.71 4.16 13.56
CA ASP A 372 11.07 3.35 14.73
C ASP A 372 11.51 1.94 14.37
N TYR A 373 10.92 1.35 13.34
CA TYR A 373 11.36 0.11 12.74
C TYR A 373 12.84 0.14 12.30
N LYS A 374 13.30 1.26 11.73
CA LYS A 374 14.72 1.45 11.41
C LYS A 374 15.58 1.67 12.64
N LYS A 375 15.07 2.36 13.65
CA LYS A 375 15.77 2.47 14.95
C LYS A 375 15.94 1.09 15.58
N GLN A 376 14.88 0.28 15.61
CA GLN A 376 14.90 -1.09 16.12
C GLN A 376 15.85 -1.99 15.32
N GLU A 377 15.88 -1.89 13.99
CA GLU A 377 16.85 -2.62 13.14
C GLU A 377 18.30 -2.28 13.54
N LEU A 378 18.60 -1.01 13.79
CA LEU A 378 19.94 -0.57 14.23
C LEU A 378 20.27 -1.00 15.66
N CYS A 379 19.31 -0.95 16.59
CA CYS A 379 19.48 -1.49 17.95
C CYS A 379 19.77 -2.99 17.88
N LYS A 380 18.96 -3.77 17.15
CA LYS A 380 19.15 -5.22 16.98
C LYS A 380 20.51 -5.56 16.35
N PHE A 381 20.90 -4.83 15.30
CA PHE A 381 22.23 -4.95 14.69
C PHE A 381 23.34 -4.71 15.71
N THR A 382 23.23 -3.63 16.48
CA THR A 382 24.22 -3.26 17.51
C THR A 382 24.32 -4.34 18.58
N ARG A 383 23.19 -4.75 19.17
CA ARG A 383 23.14 -5.78 20.22
C ARG A 383 23.75 -7.09 19.74
N PHE A 384 23.41 -7.54 18.53
CA PHE A 384 23.94 -8.78 17.98
C PHE A 384 25.44 -8.68 17.65
N LEU A 385 25.92 -7.53 17.17
CA LEU A 385 27.34 -7.29 16.97
C LEU A 385 28.14 -7.45 18.27
N PHE A 386 27.62 -6.95 19.40
CA PHE A 386 28.27 -7.11 20.70
C PHE A 386 28.23 -8.56 21.21
N TYR A 387 27.12 -9.26 20.99
CA TYR A 387 27.01 -10.69 21.31
C TYR A 387 28.09 -11.54 20.64
N LEU A 388 28.45 -11.23 19.39
CA LEU A 388 29.48 -11.98 18.65
C LEU A 388 30.86 -11.93 19.30
N PHE A 389 31.19 -10.89 20.08
CA PHE A 389 32.49 -10.84 20.75
C PHE A 389 32.59 -11.86 21.90
N GLU A 390 31.47 -12.29 22.48
CA GLU A 390 31.45 -13.16 23.67
C GLU A 390 31.23 -14.64 23.36
N ASP A 391 30.45 -14.99 22.33
CA ASP A 391 30.12 -16.39 22.06
C ASP A 391 31.23 -17.10 21.27
N ASP A 392 32.13 -17.78 21.97
CA ASP A 392 33.26 -18.51 21.38
C ASP A 392 32.85 -19.66 20.44
N ASP A 393 31.63 -20.19 20.57
CA ASP A 393 31.13 -21.25 19.67
C ASP A 393 30.71 -20.70 18.30
N VAL A 394 30.59 -19.37 18.15
CA VAL A 394 30.16 -18.72 16.91
C VAL A 394 31.34 -18.00 16.26
N GLN A 395 31.81 -18.53 15.14
CA GLN A 395 32.87 -17.90 14.36
C GLN A 395 32.32 -17.17 13.13
N GLU A 396 31.30 -17.72 12.47
CA GLU A 396 30.66 -17.07 11.32
C GLU A 396 29.15 -16.96 11.46
N THR A 397 28.66 -15.76 11.17
CA THR A 397 27.24 -15.44 11.14
C THR A 397 26.81 -14.95 9.78
N ILE A 398 25.68 -15.47 9.31
CA ILE A 398 24.90 -14.85 8.24
C ILE A 398 23.70 -14.09 8.81
N ALA A 399 23.53 -12.84 8.38
CA ALA A 399 22.44 -11.98 8.80
C ALA A 399 21.58 -11.53 7.62
N PHE A 400 20.27 -11.48 7.87
CA PHE A 400 19.31 -10.88 6.95
C PHE A 400 18.63 -9.66 7.58
N THR A 401 18.51 -8.62 6.77
CA THR A 401 17.95 -7.32 7.16
C THR A 401 17.11 -6.72 6.04
N GLN A 402 16.36 -5.65 6.33
CA GLN A 402 15.55 -5.01 5.29
C GLN A 402 16.42 -4.22 4.31
N SER A 403 17.40 -3.46 4.82
CA SER A 403 18.27 -2.64 3.97
C SER A 403 19.62 -2.37 4.61
N LEU A 404 20.69 -2.44 3.81
CA LEU A 404 22.04 -2.13 4.28
C LEU A 404 22.35 -0.62 4.35
N ARG A 405 21.44 0.24 3.92
CA ARG A 405 21.70 1.70 3.84
C ARG A 405 22.00 2.30 5.21
N TRP A 406 21.17 2.03 6.20
CA TRP A 406 21.26 2.65 7.52
C TRP A 406 22.36 2.03 8.37
N ILE A 407 22.56 0.71 8.28
CA ILE A 407 23.70 0.03 8.92
C ILE A 407 25.02 0.60 8.39
N LYS A 408 25.14 0.78 7.06
CA LYS A 408 26.33 1.40 6.46
C LYS A 408 26.55 2.84 6.96
N LYS A 409 25.50 3.67 6.98
CA LYS A 409 25.58 5.04 7.52
C LYS A 409 26.01 5.07 8.99
N LEU A 410 25.51 4.16 9.82
CA LEU A 410 25.91 4.05 11.22
C LEU A 410 27.40 3.69 11.33
N ILE A 411 27.90 2.74 10.53
CA ILE A 411 29.32 2.37 10.51
C ILE A 411 30.20 3.54 10.03
N GLU A 412 29.79 4.26 8.99
CA GLU A 412 30.47 5.47 8.51
C GLU A 412 30.50 6.57 9.58
N TYR A 413 29.42 6.72 10.35
CA TYR A 413 29.39 7.60 11.51
C TYR A 413 30.37 7.15 12.60
N CYS A 414 30.43 5.85 12.93
CA CYS A 414 31.39 5.31 13.89
C CYS A 414 32.84 5.55 13.47
N LEU A 415 33.15 5.40 12.17
CA LEU A 415 34.46 5.71 11.60
C LEU A 415 34.83 7.19 11.80
N ALA A 416 33.86 8.10 11.65
CA ALA A 416 34.08 9.54 11.83
C ALA A 416 34.22 9.95 13.30
N VAL A 417 33.44 9.32 14.20
CA VAL A 417 33.54 9.55 15.65
C VAL A 417 34.88 9.06 16.20
N ASN A 418 35.44 7.99 15.62
CA ASN A 418 36.73 7.40 15.98
C ASN A 418 36.88 7.16 17.50
N SER A 419 35.92 6.43 18.05
CA SER A 419 35.89 6.09 19.49
C SER A 419 37.06 5.20 19.88
N SER A 420 37.74 5.52 20.98
CA SER A 420 38.80 4.66 21.54
C SER A 420 38.27 3.33 22.08
N ASN A 421 36.99 3.26 22.45
CA ASN A 421 36.38 2.06 23.03
C ASN A 421 35.74 1.15 21.97
N PHE A 422 35.37 1.71 20.82
CA PHE A 422 34.63 1.04 19.76
C PHE A 422 35.32 1.34 18.42
N ILE A 423 36.26 0.49 18.06
CA ILE A 423 37.14 0.73 16.92
C ILE A 423 36.48 0.14 15.69
N PHE A 424 36.22 0.98 14.69
CA PHE A 424 35.77 0.59 13.37
C PHE A 424 36.87 0.93 12.36
N GLU A 425 37.18 0.00 11.47
CA GLU A 425 38.17 0.19 10.40
C GLU A 425 37.54 -0.23 9.07
N LYS A 426 37.88 0.47 8.00
CA LYS A 426 37.42 0.12 6.64
C LYS A 426 38.50 -0.69 5.94
N SER A 427 38.11 -1.75 5.24
CA SER A 427 39.04 -2.54 4.43
C SER A 427 39.68 -1.70 3.31
N SER A 428 40.97 -1.92 3.09
CA SER A 428 41.72 -1.37 1.96
C SER A 428 41.41 -2.06 0.63
N GLU A 429 40.74 -3.22 0.66
CA GLU A 429 40.47 -4.03 -0.54
C GLU A 429 39.05 -3.81 -1.09
N HIS A 430 38.09 -3.50 -0.22
CA HIS A 430 36.68 -3.42 -0.60
C HIS A 430 35.87 -2.38 0.21
N PRO A 431 35.02 -1.55 -0.43
CA PRO A 431 34.29 -0.47 0.23
C PRO A 431 33.15 -0.92 1.16
N SER A 432 32.80 -2.21 1.14
CA SER A 432 31.72 -2.81 1.94
C SER A 432 32.23 -3.85 2.95
N ILE A 433 33.53 -3.87 3.21
CA ILE A 433 34.14 -4.70 4.27
C ILE A 433 34.70 -3.77 5.34
N TYR A 434 34.38 -4.09 6.59
CA TYR A 434 34.79 -3.35 7.78
C TYR A 434 35.31 -4.31 8.83
N TYR A 435 36.13 -3.81 9.74
CA TYR A 435 36.62 -4.55 10.90
C TYR A 435 36.22 -3.82 12.17
N VAL A 436 35.76 -4.56 13.16
CA VAL A 436 35.27 -4.01 14.43
C VAL A 436 36.03 -4.64 15.60
N LYS A 437 36.46 -3.82 16.56
CA LYS A 437 37.07 -4.25 17.83
C LYS A 437 36.45 -3.48 19.00
N VAL A 438 36.41 -4.12 20.16
CA VAL A 438 35.89 -3.52 21.41
C VAL A 438 37.01 -3.47 22.45
N GLN A 439 37.34 -2.27 22.90
CA GLN A 439 38.35 -1.98 23.92
C GLN A 439 37.73 -1.11 25.02
N HIS A 440 36.72 -1.63 25.69
CA HIS A 440 36.02 -0.89 26.74
C HIS A 440 36.48 -1.34 28.14
N LYS A 441 36.50 -0.43 29.12
CA LYS A 441 36.94 -0.75 30.50
C LYS A 441 36.17 -1.93 31.12
N LYS A 442 34.89 -2.08 30.78
CA LYS A 442 34.03 -3.17 31.26
C LYS A 442 34.15 -4.47 30.45
N TYR A 443 34.58 -4.38 29.20
CA TYR A 443 34.75 -5.54 28.32
C TYR A 443 35.74 -5.20 27.20
N SER A 444 36.75 -6.03 27.03
CA SER A 444 37.74 -5.93 25.96
C SER A 444 37.95 -7.31 25.37
N SER A 445 38.05 -7.40 24.06
CA SER A 445 38.31 -8.65 23.35
C SER A 445 39.42 -8.44 22.33
N GLU A 446 40.33 -9.41 22.24
CA GLU A 446 41.34 -9.46 21.17
C GLU A 446 40.72 -9.88 19.82
N ILE A 447 39.52 -10.49 19.87
CA ILE A 447 38.79 -10.93 18.68
C ILE A 447 38.36 -9.72 17.85
N ARG A 448 38.61 -9.79 16.55
CA ARG A 448 38.14 -8.83 15.55
C ARG A 448 36.93 -9.37 14.80
N VAL A 449 35.87 -8.58 14.63
CA VAL A 449 34.73 -8.96 13.79
C VAL A 449 34.91 -8.34 12.40
N LYS A 450 35.06 -9.19 11.37
CA LYS A 450 35.01 -8.82 9.96
C LYS A 450 33.57 -8.72 9.48
N LEU A 451 33.10 -7.49 9.32
CA LEU A 451 31.75 -7.17 8.89
C LEU A 451 31.68 -6.99 7.37
N ILE A 452 30.86 -7.81 6.70
CA ILE A 452 30.71 -7.83 5.24
C ILE A 452 29.29 -7.41 4.89
N LEU A 453 29.14 -6.25 4.23
CA LEU A 453 27.83 -5.74 3.79
C LEU A 453 27.57 -6.15 2.33
N TYR A 454 26.88 -7.27 2.13
CA TYR A 454 26.67 -7.85 0.80
C TYR A 454 25.55 -7.18 -0.01
N ARG A 455 25.88 -6.78 -1.23
CA ARG A 455 24.92 -6.31 -2.24
C ARG A 455 25.13 -7.12 -3.52
N ALA A 456 24.13 -7.18 -4.40
CA ALA A 456 24.27 -7.91 -5.67
C ALA A 456 25.43 -7.39 -6.55
N SER A 457 25.90 -6.16 -6.33
CA SER A 457 27.08 -5.58 -6.98
C SER A 457 28.42 -5.92 -6.33
N PHE A 458 28.44 -6.61 -5.18
CA PHE A 458 29.62 -6.74 -4.31
C PHE A 458 30.88 -7.14 -5.07
N ASN A 459 30.82 -8.21 -5.88
CA ASN A 459 32.00 -8.69 -6.62
C ASN A 459 32.56 -7.66 -7.62
N LYS A 460 31.78 -6.66 -8.04
CA LYS A 460 32.21 -5.59 -8.95
C LYS A 460 32.82 -4.39 -8.22
N ASP A 461 32.69 -4.35 -6.89
CA ASP A 461 33.03 -3.19 -6.06
C ASP A 461 34.44 -3.32 -5.44
N TYR A 462 35.19 -4.40 -5.72
CA TYR A 462 36.62 -4.51 -5.38
C TYR A 462 37.42 -3.38 -6.02
N TYR A 463 38.35 -2.79 -5.26
CA TYR A 463 39.21 -1.72 -5.78
C TYR A 463 40.17 -2.24 -6.84
N ASP A 464 40.71 -3.45 -6.64
CA ASP A 464 41.49 -4.16 -7.65
C ASP A 464 40.54 -4.95 -8.56
N LYS A 465 40.32 -4.40 -9.76
CA LYS A 465 39.42 -4.98 -10.77
C LYS A 465 40.00 -6.19 -11.49
N ASP A 466 41.30 -6.43 -11.39
CA ASP A 466 41.99 -7.52 -12.08
C ASP A 466 42.13 -8.77 -11.19
N SER A 467 41.86 -8.63 -9.89
CA SER A 467 42.00 -9.69 -8.88
C SER A 467 41.08 -10.91 -9.08
N ASN A 468 40.03 -10.81 -9.90
CA ASN A 468 38.95 -11.81 -10.04
C ASN A 468 38.33 -12.28 -8.70
N ARG A 469 38.53 -11.51 -7.62
CA ARG A 469 38.01 -11.84 -6.29
C ARG A 469 36.49 -11.74 -6.24
N THR A 470 35.92 -12.54 -5.37
CA THR A 470 34.49 -12.64 -5.11
C THR A 470 34.22 -12.61 -3.61
N TYR A 471 32.96 -12.39 -3.23
CA TYR A 471 32.58 -12.45 -1.81
C TYR A 471 32.93 -13.78 -1.12
N LEU A 472 33.09 -14.89 -1.87
CA LEU A 472 33.48 -16.19 -1.30
C LEU A 472 34.93 -16.19 -0.81
N ASP A 473 35.79 -15.38 -1.42
CA ASP A 473 37.18 -15.23 -0.99
C ASP A 473 37.28 -14.51 0.36
N GLU A 474 36.20 -13.84 0.78
CA GLU A 474 36.10 -13.17 2.07
C GLU A 474 35.53 -14.06 3.18
N LEU A 475 34.93 -15.21 2.82
CA LEU A 475 34.29 -16.17 3.72
C LEU A 475 35.26 -17.31 4.10
N VAL A 476 36.45 -16.93 4.56
CA VAL A 476 37.51 -17.86 4.96
C VAL A 476 37.89 -17.57 6.40
N GLU A 477 37.85 -18.60 7.24
CA GLU A 477 38.24 -18.53 8.65
C GLU A 477 39.67 -18.03 8.84
N LYS A 478 39.88 -17.20 9.87
CA LYS A 478 41.19 -16.72 10.31
C LYS A 478 41.24 -16.73 11.83
N GLU A 479 42.43 -16.99 12.39
CA GLU A 479 42.62 -16.90 13.84
C GLU A 479 42.30 -15.48 14.33
N GLU A 480 41.68 -15.39 15.52
CA GLU A 480 41.29 -14.14 16.18
C GLU A 480 40.34 -13.25 15.37
N GLU A 481 39.68 -13.79 14.34
CA GLU A 481 38.73 -13.07 13.49
C GLU A 481 37.42 -13.84 13.31
N LYS A 482 36.30 -13.19 13.62
CA LYS A 482 34.94 -13.68 13.36
C LYS A 482 34.37 -13.03 12.11
N ILE A 483 33.51 -13.73 11.37
CA ILE A 483 32.87 -13.21 10.15
C ILE A 483 31.41 -12.86 10.43
N PHE A 484 31.02 -11.62 10.16
CA PHE A 484 29.63 -11.18 10.21
C PHE A 484 29.15 -10.74 8.82
N PHE A 485 28.51 -11.65 8.11
CA PHE A 485 28.05 -11.45 6.74
C PHE A 485 26.58 -10.99 6.70
N ILE A 486 26.33 -9.75 6.30
CA ILE A 486 25.00 -9.13 6.35
C ILE A 486 24.48 -8.86 4.93
N SER A 487 23.30 -9.37 4.61
CA SER A 487 22.63 -9.16 3.33
C SER A 487 21.22 -8.60 3.53
N ALA A 488 20.81 -7.70 2.64
CA ALA A 488 19.39 -7.35 2.53
C ALA A 488 18.62 -8.50 1.85
N TYR A 489 17.37 -8.77 2.24
CA TYR A 489 16.55 -9.82 1.60
C TYR A 489 16.50 -9.70 0.07
N GLN A 490 16.35 -8.47 -0.45
CA GLN A 490 16.33 -8.21 -1.89
C GLN A 490 17.68 -8.50 -2.60
N SER A 491 18.80 -8.32 -1.89
CA SER A 491 20.11 -8.72 -2.42
C SER A 491 20.26 -10.24 -2.39
N ALA A 492 19.77 -10.88 -1.33
CA ALA A 492 19.84 -12.33 -1.16
C ALA A 492 19.05 -13.09 -2.24
N SER A 493 17.90 -12.55 -2.67
CA SER A 493 17.06 -13.18 -3.70
C SER A 493 17.73 -13.29 -5.07
N LYS A 494 18.81 -12.55 -5.34
CA LYS A 494 19.56 -12.57 -6.61
C LYS A 494 20.65 -13.65 -6.68
N GLY A 495 20.40 -14.82 -6.09
CA GLY A 495 21.30 -15.98 -6.18
C GLY A 495 22.48 -15.99 -5.20
N LEU A 496 22.37 -15.27 -4.06
CA LEU A 496 23.36 -15.30 -2.99
C LEU A 496 23.53 -16.72 -2.45
N ASN A 497 24.70 -17.35 -2.63
CA ASN A 497 24.96 -18.74 -2.25
C ASN A 497 26.23 -18.84 -1.40
N PRO A 498 26.22 -18.41 -0.13
CA PRO A 498 27.43 -18.32 0.66
C PRO A 498 27.76 -19.67 1.29
N ILE A 499 29.05 -20.01 1.29
CA ILE A 499 29.66 -21.19 1.92
C ILE A 499 30.94 -20.69 2.57
N VAL A 500 31.20 -21.12 3.80
CA VAL A 500 32.41 -20.76 4.55
C VAL A 500 33.49 -21.80 4.27
N LYS A 501 34.75 -21.37 4.18
CA LYS A 501 35.90 -22.28 4.15
C LYS A 501 36.66 -22.17 5.47
N SER A 502 36.93 -23.32 6.09
CA SER A 502 37.80 -23.37 7.25
C SER A 502 39.22 -22.97 6.90
N GLN A 503 40.07 -22.78 7.92
CA GLN A 503 41.50 -22.51 7.73
C GLN A 503 42.21 -23.59 6.88
N LYS A 504 41.69 -24.81 6.89
CA LYS A 504 42.20 -25.95 6.10
C LYS A 504 41.63 -26.01 4.69
N GLY A 505 40.79 -25.05 4.30
CA GLY A 505 40.11 -25.00 3.01
C GLY A 505 38.90 -25.94 2.90
N ILE A 506 38.46 -26.55 4.01
CA ILE A 506 37.29 -27.44 4.03
C ILE A 506 36.03 -26.58 4.05
N GLU A 507 35.10 -26.85 3.15
CA GLU A 507 33.82 -26.16 3.12
C GLU A 507 32.94 -26.56 4.31
N LYS A 508 32.33 -25.56 4.94
CA LYS A 508 31.29 -25.71 5.97
C LYS A 508 30.20 -24.66 5.77
N ASP A 509 29.13 -24.77 6.55
CA ASP A 509 28.09 -23.75 6.64
C ASP A 509 28.43 -22.71 7.72
N PHE A 510 27.56 -21.72 7.90
CA PHE A 510 27.66 -20.76 9.01
C PHE A 510 27.30 -21.40 10.36
N ASP A 511 28.01 -21.01 11.40
CA ASP A 511 27.72 -21.42 12.79
C ASP A 511 26.44 -20.77 13.32
N SER A 512 26.05 -19.59 12.78
CA SER A 512 24.79 -18.94 13.15
C SER A 512 24.10 -18.18 12.02
N LEU A 513 22.78 -18.06 12.15
CA LEU A 513 21.92 -17.25 11.30
C LEU A 513 21.13 -16.26 12.16
N VAL A 514 21.09 -14.99 11.79
CA VAL A 514 20.29 -13.97 12.49
C VAL A 514 19.35 -13.23 11.54
N LEU A 515 18.08 -13.15 11.94
CA LEU A 515 17.08 -12.31 11.29
C LEU A 515 17.03 -10.98 12.04
N LEU A 516 17.83 -9.99 11.62
CA LEU A 516 17.93 -8.68 12.29
C LEU A 516 16.62 -7.91 12.22
N MET A 517 15.98 -7.97 11.06
CA MET A 517 14.66 -7.40 10.84
C MET A 517 14.06 -7.98 9.57
N ASP A 518 12.76 -8.27 9.58
CA ASP A 518 12.04 -8.70 8.39
C ASP A 518 11.91 -7.61 7.32
N SER A 519 11.62 -8.05 6.10
CA SER A 519 11.15 -7.12 5.09
C SER A 519 9.79 -6.56 5.52
N TYR A 520 9.70 -5.28 5.91
CA TYR A 520 8.39 -4.66 6.18
C TYR A 520 7.47 -4.56 4.95
N TYR A 521 8.03 -4.78 3.76
CA TYR A 521 7.34 -4.52 2.51
C TYR A 521 7.50 -5.71 1.57
N THR A 522 6.37 -6.23 1.13
CA THR A 522 6.32 -7.13 -0.03
C THR A 522 6.12 -6.29 -1.29
N SER A 523 6.25 -6.91 -2.46
CA SER A 523 5.86 -6.31 -3.74
C SER A 523 4.39 -5.86 -3.78
N ILE A 524 3.58 -6.21 -2.77
CA ILE A 524 2.15 -5.96 -2.72
C ILE A 524 1.86 -4.74 -1.83
N LYS A 525 2.47 -3.59 -2.14
CA LYS A 525 2.18 -2.33 -1.45
C LYS A 525 0.88 -1.72 -1.92
N SER A 526 0.13 -1.09 -1.01
CA SER A 526 -0.80 0.00 -1.36
C SER A 526 0.02 1.11 -2.03
N PRO A 527 -0.41 1.67 -3.18
CA PRO A 527 0.42 2.57 -3.96
C PRO A 527 0.86 3.77 -3.12
N SER A 528 2.09 3.74 -2.58
CA SER A 528 2.71 4.92 -2.01
C SER A 528 3.36 5.67 -3.16
N ARG A 529 2.68 6.70 -3.67
CA ARG A 529 3.12 7.57 -4.80
C ARG A 529 4.52 8.21 -4.64
N LYS A 530 5.22 7.99 -3.53
CA LYS A 530 6.56 8.52 -3.24
C LYS A 530 7.72 7.65 -3.75
N SER A 531 7.49 6.43 -4.23
CA SER A 531 8.56 5.70 -4.91
C SER A 531 8.72 6.27 -6.32
N LYS A 532 9.83 6.99 -6.52
CA LYS A 532 10.51 6.94 -7.82
C LYS A 532 10.63 5.46 -8.20
N ASP A 533 10.41 5.13 -9.47
CA ASP A 533 10.78 3.88 -10.14
C ASP A 533 9.60 3.10 -10.73
N ASP A 534 9.83 2.61 -11.96
CA ASP A 534 9.05 1.60 -12.68
C ASP A 534 8.74 0.35 -11.83
N GLU A 535 9.47 0.11 -10.74
CA GLU A 535 9.25 -1.01 -9.81
C GLU A 535 7.92 -0.91 -9.06
N ALA A 536 7.47 0.29 -8.66
CA ALA A 536 6.21 0.46 -7.95
C ALA A 536 4.98 0.18 -8.84
N ASP A 537 5.11 0.54 -10.12
CA ASP A 537 4.10 0.27 -11.14
C ASP A 537 4.04 -1.22 -11.48
N LYS A 538 5.19 -1.88 -11.64
CA LYS A 538 5.28 -3.34 -11.81
C LYS A 538 4.63 -4.07 -10.65
N ASN A 539 4.94 -3.67 -9.42
CA ASN A 539 4.40 -4.23 -8.19
C ASN A 539 2.88 -4.08 -8.07
N THR A 540 2.35 -2.91 -8.40
CA THR A 540 0.91 -2.66 -8.41
C THR A 540 0.21 -3.50 -9.49
N THR A 541 0.81 -3.60 -10.67
CA THR A 541 0.30 -4.40 -11.79
C THR A 541 0.28 -5.90 -11.44
N LEU A 542 1.35 -6.42 -10.83
CA LEU A 542 1.42 -7.81 -10.37
C LEU A 542 0.34 -8.12 -9.34
N TYR A 543 0.10 -7.21 -8.39
CA TYR A 543 -0.98 -7.37 -7.42
C TYR A 543 -2.36 -7.38 -8.08
N HIS A 544 -2.64 -6.44 -8.99
CA HIS A 544 -3.92 -6.41 -9.72
C HIS A 544 -4.13 -7.71 -10.50
N PHE A 545 -3.09 -8.21 -11.16
CA PHE A 545 -3.17 -9.47 -11.88
C PHE A 545 -3.40 -10.68 -10.97
N ALA A 546 -2.70 -10.75 -9.83
CA ALA A 546 -2.92 -11.80 -8.84
C ALA A 546 -4.34 -11.75 -8.24
N LEU A 547 -4.90 -10.55 -8.04
CA LEU A 547 -6.28 -10.39 -7.61
C LEU A 547 -7.25 -10.88 -8.68
N MET A 548 -7.00 -10.59 -9.97
CA MET A 548 -7.81 -11.14 -11.06
C MET A 548 -7.77 -12.68 -11.06
N LYS A 549 -6.59 -13.30 -10.89
CA LYS A 549 -6.45 -14.76 -10.73
C LYS A 549 -7.32 -15.26 -9.57
N SER A 550 -7.21 -14.63 -8.40
CA SER A 550 -8.00 -14.99 -7.22
C SER A 550 -9.51 -14.92 -7.45
N ILE A 551 -9.99 -13.92 -8.20
CA ILE A 551 -11.41 -13.75 -8.50
C ILE A 551 -11.93 -14.90 -9.37
N VAL A 552 -11.14 -15.30 -10.39
CA VAL A 552 -11.57 -16.33 -11.37
C VAL A 552 -11.17 -17.76 -10.97
N ASN A 553 -10.41 -17.91 -9.88
CA ASN A 553 -9.93 -19.21 -9.42
C ASN A 553 -11.11 -20.11 -9.00
N LEU A 554 -12.13 -19.56 -8.35
CA LEU A 554 -13.28 -20.32 -7.85
C LEU A 554 -14.35 -20.61 -8.91
N SER A 555 -14.57 -19.70 -9.86
CA SER A 555 -15.49 -19.83 -11.00
C SER A 555 -15.37 -18.58 -11.90
N GLU A 556 -16.03 -18.57 -13.05
CA GLU A 556 -16.10 -17.36 -13.87
C GLU A 556 -16.75 -16.21 -13.07
N SER A 557 -16.22 -14.99 -13.22
CA SER A 557 -16.73 -13.84 -12.50
C SER A 557 -17.86 -13.14 -13.23
N ASN A 558 -18.80 -12.58 -12.48
CA ASN A 558 -19.79 -11.63 -13.00
C ASN A 558 -19.28 -10.18 -12.98
N ILE A 559 -18.01 -9.95 -12.60
CA ILE A 559 -17.41 -8.62 -12.59
C ILE A 559 -17.03 -8.24 -14.02
N GLU A 560 -17.59 -7.15 -14.52
CA GLU A 560 -17.14 -6.58 -15.78
C GLU A 560 -15.72 -6.01 -15.63
N ILE A 561 -14.87 -6.19 -16.65
CA ILE A 561 -13.47 -5.73 -16.62
C ILE A 561 -13.42 -4.21 -16.40
N LYS A 562 -14.42 -3.48 -16.91
CA LYS A 562 -14.56 -2.02 -16.70
C LYS A 562 -14.71 -1.61 -15.23
N ASP A 563 -15.29 -2.48 -14.42
CA ASP A 563 -15.56 -2.23 -13.00
C ASP A 563 -14.45 -2.78 -12.10
N PHE A 564 -13.40 -3.39 -12.66
CA PHE A 564 -12.29 -3.94 -11.89
C PHE A 564 -11.61 -2.87 -11.02
N ASN A 565 -11.44 -1.65 -11.54
CA ASN A 565 -10.85 -0.55 -10.77
C ASN A 565 -11.73 -0.13 -9.58
N GLU A 566 -13.06 -0.23 -9.69
CA GLU A 566 -13.96 -0.04 -8.56
C GLU A 566 -13.83 -1.19 -7.55
N TYR A 567 -13.71 -2.43 -8.04
CA TYR A 567 -13.53 -3.62 -7.22
C TYR A 567 -12.30 -3.53 -6.30
N LEU A 568 -11.22 -2.85 -6.72
CA LEU A 568 -10.02 -2.61 -5.89
C LEU A 568 -10.30 -1.90 -4.55
N SER A 569 -11.47 -1.24 -4.44
CA SER A 569 -11.90 -0.56 -3.22
C SER A 569 -12.79 -1.43 -2.32
N LYS A 570 -13.11 -2.66 -2.72
CA LYS A 570 -13.95 -3.58 -1.93
C LYS A 570 -13.15 -4.30 -0.82
N PRO A 571 -13.78 -4.69 0.30
CA PRO A 571 -13.11 -5.37 1.42
C PRO A 571 -12.37 -6.65 1.03
N GLU A 572 -12.90 -7.43 0.09
CA GLU A 572 -12.35 -8.68 -0.41
C GLU A 572 -10.98 -8.47 -1.06
N ALA A 573 -10.83 -7.41 -1.87
CA ALA A 573 -9.56 -7.03 -2.46
C ALA A 573 -8.50 -6.70 -1.40
N ALA A 574 -8.92 -6.04 -0.30
CA ALA A 574 -8.05 -5.71 0.83
C ALA A 574 -7.66 -6.96 1.65
N GLN A 575 -8.59 -7.90 1.86
CA GLN A 575 -8.32 -9.18 2.51
C GLN A 575 -7.33 -10.02 1.69
N PHE A 576 -7.56 -10.15 0.39
CA PHE A 576 -6.62 -10.82 -0.53
C PHE A 576 -5.23 -10.18 -0.46
N ARG A 577 -5.16 -8.84 -0.48
CA ARG A 577 -3.88 -8.11 -0.33
C ARG A 577 -3.14 -8.48 0.95
N ALA A 578 -3.85 -8.51 2.07
CA ALA A 578 -3.27 -8.81 3.37
C ALA A 578 -2.75 -10.26 3.43
N GLN A 579 -3.54 -11.21 2.91
CA GLN A 579 -3.15 -12.61 2.81
C GLN A 579 -1.89 -12.78 1.95
N GLN A 580 -1.87 -12.22 0.74
CA GLN A 580 -0.69 -12.32 -0.13
C GLN A 580 0.53 -11.65 0.51
N HIS A 581 0.35 -10.52 1.20
CA HIS A 581 1.43 -9.88 1.95
C HIS A 581 2.01 -10.82 3.02
N GLN A 582 1.17 -11.43 3.84
CA GLN A 582 1.58 -12.39 4.86
C GLN A 582 2.31 -13.62 4.27
N ILE A 583 1.80 -14.19 3.19
CA ILE A 583 2.43 -15.31 2.48
C ILE A 583 3.83 -14.92 2.01
N LEU A 584 3.98 -13.77 1.35
CA LEU A 584 5.27 -13.31 0.83
C LEU A 584 6.29 -12.99 1.94
N LEU A 585 5.84 -12.46 3.09
CA LEU A 585 6.71 -12.28 4.26
C LEU A 585 7.24 -13.62 4.75
N GLY A 586 6.34 -14.57 5.01
CA GLY A 586 6.69 -15.92 5.46
C GLY A 586 7.64 -16.63 4.49
N LYS A 587 7.32 -16.61 3.20
CA LYS A 587 8.18 -17.16 2.13
C LYS A 587 9.59 -16.58 2.15
N THR A 588 9.71 -15.27 2.32
CA THR A 588 11.01 -14.59 2.35
C THR A 588 11.86 -15.05 3.53
N ILE A 589 11.23 -15.25 4.69
CA ILE A 589 11.89 -15.72 5.91
C ILE A 589 12.30 -17.19 5.78
N VAL A 590 11.39 -18.06 5.33
CA VAL A 590 11.67 -19.49 5.08
C VAL A 590 12.81 -19.66 4.08
N GLN A 591 12.81 -18.87 2.99
CA GLN A 591 13.92 -18.87 2.04
C GLN A 591 15.24 -18.43 2.67
N ALA A 592 15.22 -17.45 3.58
CA ALA A 592 16.42 -16.95 4.25
C ALA A 592 17.01 -17.99 5.21
N ILE A 593 16.17 -18.63 6.04
CA ILE A 593 16.57 -19.75 6.91
C ILE A 593 17.10 -20.91 6.07
N GLY A 594 16.44 -21.22 4.95
CA GLY A 594 16.90 -22.23 4.01
C GLY A 594 18.28 -21.97 3.39
N ARG A 595 18.83 -20.75 3.51
CA ARG A 595 20.18 -20.45 3.00
C ARG A 595 21.27 -21.00 3.90
N SER A 596 20.98 -21.40 5.12
CA SER A 596 21.93 -22.01 6.05
C SER A 596 21.75 -23.52 6.19
N GLU A 597 21.30 -24.19 5.11
CA GLU A 597 21.14 -25.66 5.01
C GLU A 597 21.27 -26.21 3.59
N ARG A 598 22.10 -25.57 2.77
CA ARG A 598 22.19 -25.83 1.32
C ARG A 598 22.93 -27.08 0.96
N ARG A 599 24.01 -27.36 1.70
CA ARG A 599 24.81 -28.57 1.59
C ARG A 599 24.73 -29.32 2.90
N TYR A 600 24.84 -30.63 2.80
CA TYR A 600 24.91 -31.49 3.96
C TYR A 600 26.37 -31.57 4.40
N PHE A 601 26.66 -31.00 5.56
CA PHE A 601 27.95 -31.09 6.24
C PHE A 601 27.70 -31.88 7.53
N ASP A 602 28.59 -32.81 7.86
CA ASP A 602 28.46 -33.71 9.02
C ASP A 602 29.78 -33.74 9.81
N PRO A 603 29.78 -33.44 11.13
CA PRO A 603 28.68 -32.93 11.94
C PRO A 603 28.47 -31.42 11.74
N GLN A 604 27.25 -30.93 11.96
CA GLN A 604 26.94 -29.51 11.85
C GLN A 604 26.12 -28.99 13.03
N VAL A 605 26.54 -27.86 13.60
CA VAL A 605 25.79 -27.12 14.64
C VAL A 605 25.44 -25.75 14.08
N ILE A 606 24.20 -25.31 14.26
CA ILE A 606 23.76 -23.97 13.87
C ILE A 606 22.86 -23.32 14.92
N LYS A 607 23.18 -22.09 15.31
CA LYS A 607 22.36 -21.24 16.19
C LYS A 607 21.54 -20.25 15.34
N ILE A 608 20.21 -20.31 15.40
CA ILE A 608 19.30 -19.43 14.67
C ILE A 608 18.67 -18.42 15.62
N PHE A 609 18.76 -17.13 15.30
CA PHE A 609 18.22 -16.04 16.10
C PHE A 609 17.10 -15.31 15.35
N ILE A 610 15.93 -15.25 15.98
CA ILE A 610 14.71 -14.66 15.42
C ILE A 610 14.29 -13.48 16.27
N ASN A 611 14.06 -12.33 15.63
CA ASN A 611 13.57 -11.17 16.36
C ASN A 611 12.04 -11.22 16.56
N GLU A 612 11.53 -10.50 17.55
CA GLU A 612 10.10 -10.53 17.93
C GLU A 612 9.13 -10.17 16.78
N GLU A 613 9.48 -9.24 15.90
CA GLU A 613 8.64 -8.91 14.74
C GLU A 613 8.56 -10.08 13.76
N THR A 614 9.69 -10.73 13.53
CA THR A 614 9.75 -11.93 12.69
C THR A 614 8.97 -13.09 13.26
N ARG A 615 9.03 -13.29 14.58
CA ARG A 615 8.23 -14.29 15.26
C ARG A 615 6.73 -14.06 15.00
N LYS A 616 6.24 -12.82 15.16
CA LYS A 616 4.83 -12.47 14.90
C LYS A 616 4.41 -12.78 13.45
N ASN A 617 5.25 -12.43 12.48
CA ASN A 617 4.99 -12.73 11.07
C ASN A 617 4.98 -14.24 10.78
N LEU A 618 5.93 -14.98 11.36
CA LEU A 618 6.02 -16.43 11.19
C LEU A 618 4.83 -17.17 11.80
N VAL A 619 4.35 -16.76 12.98
CA VAL A 619 3.15 -17.38 13.58
C VAL A 619 1.96 -17.28 12.63
N LEU A 620 1.69 -16.08 12.12
CA LEU A 620 0.61 -15.86 11.16
C LEU A 620 0.79 -16.72 9.90
N PHE A 621 1.99 -16.75 9.33
CA PHE A 621 2.28 -17.56 8.15
C PHE A 621 2.08 -19.06 8.41
N TYR A 622 2.53 -19.57 9.55
CA TYR A 622 2.38 -20.99 9.91
C TYR A 622 0.92 -21.34 10.21
N ASN A 623 0.14 -20.46 10.84
CA ASN A 623 -1.30 -20.67 11.01
C ASN A 623 -2.01 -20.79 9.66
N TYR A 624 -1.61 -19.96 8.67
CA TYR A 624 -2.12 -20.08 7.31
C TYR A 624 -1.79 -21.46 6.70
N LEU A 625 -0.53 -21.91 6.79
CA LEU A 625 -0.14 -23.23 6.28
C LEU A 625 -0.87 -24.37 7.00
N GLN A 626 -1.00 -24.33 8.32
CA GLN A 626 -1.71 -25.37 9.09
C GLN A 626 -3.18 -25.50 8.66
N LYS A 627 -3.85 -24.36 8.45
CA LYS A 627 -5.28 -24.33 8.12
C LYS A 627 -5.56 -24.64 6.64
N GLN A 628 -4.71 -24.17 5.73
CA GLN A 628 -4.99 -24.18 4.29
C GLN A 628 -4.11 -25.16 3.51
N GLU A 629 -2.87 -25.37 3.93
CA GLU A 629 -1.85 -26.09 3.16
C GLU A 629 -0.92 -26.94 4.07
N PRO A 630 -1.46 -27.88 4.88
CA PRO A 630 -0.71 -28.56 5.92
C PRO A 630 0.48 -29.38 5.39
N ASN A 631 0.40 -29.85 4.14
CA ASN A 631 1.48 -30.58 3.49
C ASN A 631 2.75 -29.72 3.30
N GLU A 632 2.65 -28.40 3.22
CA GLU A 632 3.83 -27.53 3.09
C GLU A 632 4.67 -27.52 4.39
N ILE A 633 4.05 -27.72 5.56
CA ILE A 633 4.76 -27.85 6.84
C ILE A 633 5.58 -29.14 6.87
N ARG A 634 4.99 -30.22 6.36
CA ARG A 634 5.64 -31.54 6.27
C ARG A 634 6.85 -31.51 5.35
N LYS A 635 6.84 -30.68 4.32
CA LYS A 635 7.95 -30.46 3.38
C LYS A 635 9.05 -29.55 3.92
N LEU A 636 8.88 -28.92 5.09
CA LEU A 636 9.92 -28.05 5.66
C LEU A 636 11.20 -28.84 5.91
N SER A 637 12.30 -28.23 5.50
CA SER A 637 13.66 -28.66 5.81
C SER A 637 13.95 -28.55 7.32
N ILE A 638 15.06 -29.14 7.77
CA ILE A 638 15.38 -29.25 9.20
C ILE A 638 15.41 -27.91 9.93
N ASN A 639 16.11 -26.90 9.39
CA ASN A 639 16.20 -25.61 10.07
C ASN A 639 14.84 -24.92 10.12
N ASN A 640 14.10 -24.94 9.01
CA ASN A 640 12.76 -24.36 8.94
C ASN A 640 11.77 -25.06 9.87
N TYR A 641 11.84 -26.39 9.98
CA TYR A 641 10.98 -27.16 10.86
C TYR A 641 11.29 -26.92 12.34
N GLU A 642 12.57 -26.80 12.72
CA GLU A 642 12.95 -26.43 14.09
C GLU A 642 12.46 -25.01 14.41
N VAL A 643 12.61 -24.06 13.48
CA VAL A 643 12.07 -22.70 13.63
C VAL A 643 10.54 -22.72 13.78
N TYR A 644 9.84 -23.46 12.93
CA TYR A 644 8.39 -23.66 13.03
C TYR A 644 7.99 -24.18 14.41
N SER A 645 8.62 -25.26 14.86
CA SER A 645 8.33 -25.89 16.16
C SER A 645 8.57 -24.93 17.32
N ARG A 646 9.68 -24.20 17.30
CA ARG A 646 10.05 -23.25 18.36
C ARG A 646 9.16 -22.01 18.38
N VAL A 647 8.76 -21.50 17.21
CA VAL A 647 7.81 -20.39 17.08
C VAL A 647 6.45 -20.78 17.66
N LEU A 648 5.97 -22.01 17.42
CA LEU A 648 4.72 -22.49 18.00
C LEU A 648 4.79 -22.65 19.52
N VAL A 649 5.87 -23.24 20.04
CA VAL A 649 6.08 -23.35 21.50
C VAL A 649 6.09 -21.97 22.16
N GLU A 650 6.74 -21.00 21.53
CA GLU A 650 6.82 -19.64 22.02
C GLU A 650 5.47 -18.89 21.91
N ALA A 651 4.68 -19.17 20.88
CA ALA A 651 3.32 -18.68 20.74
C ALA A 651 2.38 -19.28 21.80
N GLN A 652 2.55 -20.56 22.14
CA GLN A 652 1.74 -21.26 23.16
C GLN A 652 1.89 -20.66 24.56
N LYS A 653 3.06 -20.11 24.89
CA LYS A 653 3.27 -19.39 26.16
C LYS A 653 2.39 -18.14 26.30
N ARG A 654 1.92 -17.59 25.18
CA ARG A 654 1.08 -16.38 25.09
C ARG A 654 -0.38 -16.71 24.73
N ALA A 655 -0.74 -17.99 24.69
CA ALA A 655 -2.08 -18.43 24.36
C ALA A 655 -3.08 -18.03 25.45
N ILE A 656 -4.31 -17.74 25.03
CA ILE A 656 -5.44 -17.65 25.94
C ILE A 656 -5.72 -19.04 26.50
N LYS A 657 -5.79 -19.13 27.83
CA LYS A 657 -6.17 -20.37 28.52
C LYS A 657 -7.66 -20.62 28.33
N ASN A 658 -8.06 -21.87 28.13
CA ASN A 658 -9.45 -22.28 27.86
C ASN A 658 -10.06 -21.50 26.68
N TYR A 659 -9.44 -21.64 25.50
CA TYR A 659 -9.86 -20.88 24.32
C TYR A 659 -11.32 -21.09 23.93
N GLU A 660 -11.88 -22.29 24.14
CA GLU A 660 -13.31 -22.56 23.89
C GLU A 660 -14.23 -21.71 24.76
N ASP A 661 -14.00 -21.62 26.07
CA ASP A 661 -14.78 -20.77 26.97
C ASP A 661 -14.66 -19.29 26.56
N HIS A 662 -13.44 -18.87 26.20
CA HIS A 662 -13.17 -17.52 25.70
C HIS A 662 -13.94 -17.22 24.40
N ILE A 663 -14.13 -18.20 23.50
CA ILE A 663 -14.97 -18.02 22.31
C ILE A 663 -16.41 -17.68 22.73
N TYR A 664 -16.99 -18.44 23.67
CA TYR A 664 -18.36 -18.18 24.14
C TYR A 664 -18.47 -16.81 24.82
N ASP A 665 -17.51 -16.44 25.67
CA ASP A 665 -17.49 -15.13 26.33
C ASP A 665 -17.44 -13.97 25.33
N GLU A 666 -16.64 -14.10 24.26
CA GLU A 666 -16.55 -13.08 23.21
C GLU A 666 -17.78 -13.04 22.30
N ILE A 667 -18.42 -14.19 22.02
CA ILE A 667 -19.70 -14.25 21.30
C ILE A 667 -20.81 -13.60 22.13
N ASP A 668 -20.89 -13.90 23.43
CA ASP A 668 -21.87 -13.30 24.35
C ASP A 668 -21.67 -11.79 24.46
N ALA A 669 -20.42 -11.33 24.51
CA ALA A 669 -20.10 -9.90 24.45
C ALA A 669 -20.56 -9.26 23.13
N ASP A 670 -20.32 -9.88 21.98
CA ASP A 670 -20.80 -9.38 20.69
C ASP A 670 -22.33 -9.33 20.64
N LEU A 671 -23.02 -10.39 21.09
CA LEU A 671 -24.47 -10.46 21.14
C LEU A 671 -25.06 -9.40 22.08
N ALA A 672 -24.48 -9.19 23.25
CA ALA A 672 -24.88 -8.14 24.19
C ALA A 672 -24.74 -6.75 23.54
N PHE A 673 -23.62 -6.50 22.85
CA PHE A 673 -23.39 -5.27 22.10
C PHE A 673 -24.42 -5.08 21.00
N GLN A 674 -24.64 -6.08 20.14
CA GLN A 674 -25.57 -6.00 19.01
C GLN A 674 -27.03 -5.86 19.47
N LYS A 675 -27.43 -6.54 20.56
CA LYS A 675 -28.76 -6.42 21.15
C LYS A 675 -29.02 -4.98 21.59
N PHE A 676 -28.09 -4.40 22.35
CA PHE A 676 -28.20 -3.02 22.78
C PHE A 676 -28.18 -2.04 21.59
N ARG A 677 -27.27 -2.23 20.63
CA ARG A 677 -27.19 -1.43 19.40
C ARG A 677 -28.51 -1.42 18.63
N LYS A 678 -29.18 -2.57 18.51
CA LYS A 678 -30.50 -2.66 17.87
C LYS A 678 -31.54 -1.81 18.62
N THR A 679 -31.62 -1.96 19.95
CA THR A 679 -32.52 -1.15 20.79
C THR A 679 -32.24 0.34 20.62
N MET A 680 -30.97 0.74 20.58
CA MET A 680 -30.59 2.14 20.39
C MET A 680 -31.01 2.71 19.04
N LEU A 681 -30.85 1.94 17.96
CA LEU A 681 -31.30 2.36 16.63
C LEU A 681 -32.82 2.52 16.56
N GLU A 682 -33.57 1.62 17.21
CA GLU A 682 -35.03 1.74 17.33
C GLU A 682 -35.43 2.99 18.12
N GLU A 683 -34.76 3.27 19.24
CA GLU A 683 -35.01 4.47 20.06
C GLU A 683 -34.63 5.78 19.34
N ILE A 684 -33.58 5.78 18.50
CA ILE A 684 -33.23 6.94 17.66
C ILE A 684 -34.36 7.23 16.65
N GLU A 685 -34.91 6.21 16.00
CA GLU A 685 -36.05 6.40 15.08
C GLU A 685 -37.29 6.90 15.83
N LEU A 686 -37.59 6.35 17.03
CA LEU A 686 -38.67 6.87 17.87
C LEU A 686 -38.42 8.31 18.33
N PHE A 687 -37.16 8.69 18.57
CA PHE A 687 -36.78 10.05 18.91
C PHE A 687 -37.03 11.01 17.74
N HIS A 688 -36.72 10.60 16.51
CA HIS A 688 -37.04 11.37 15.29
C HIS A 688 -38.54 11.62 15.14
N GLU A 689 -39.37 10.66 15.55
CA GLU A 689 -40.84 10.77 15.55
C GLU A 689 -41.42 11.52 16.76
N CYS A 690 -40.59 12.02 17.69
CA CYS A 690 -41.01 12.60 18.97
C CYS A 690 -41.82 11.62 19.85
N LYS A 691 -41.55 10.32 19.74
CA LYS A 691 -42.24 9.25 20.47
C LYS A 691 -41.35 8.47 21.45
N SER A 692 -40.06 8.76 21.50
CA SER A 692 -39.16 8.07 22.44
C SER A 692 -39.49 8.48 23.89
N ASN A 693 -39.60 7.47 24.76
CA ASN A 693 -39.71 7.61 26.22
C ASN A 693 -38.39 7.29 26.92
N PHE A 694 -37.34 6.97 26.16
CA PHE A 694 -36.01 6.64 26.64
C PHE A 694 -35.12 7.90 26.57
N ASP A 695 -34.32 8.17 27.60
CA ASP A 695 -33.36 9.28 27.62
C ASP A 695 -32.14 8.95 26.74
N ILE A 696 -32.40 8.75 25.44
CA ILE A 696 -31.43 8.33 24.43
C ILE A 696 -30.26 9.31 24.32
N ASP A 697 -30.55 10.60 24.45
CA ASP A 697 -29.57 11.69 24.45
C ASP A 697 -28.53 11.51 25.57
N LYS A 698 -28.98 11.28 26.81
CA LYS A 698 -28.08 11.07 27.96
C LYS A 698 -27.25 9.80 27.82
N VAL A 699 -27.86 8.72 27.33
CA VAL A 699 -27.16 7.44 27.15
C VAL A 699 -26.04 7.56 26.14
N TRP A 700 -26.32 8.22 25.02
CA TRP A 700 -25.35 8.39 23.95
C TRP A 700 -24.23 9.36 24.31
N ASP A 701 -24.56 10.48 24.96
CA ASP A 701 -23.58 11.42 25.49
C ASP A 701 -22.60 10.74 26.44
N ARG A 702 -23.10 9.80 27.27
CA ARG A 702 -22.25 9.05 28.21
C ARG A 702 -21.38 8.00 27.52
N LEU A 703 -21.88 7.34 26.47
CA LEU A 703 -21.11 6.37 25.68
C LEU A 703 -20.01 7.02 24.83
N ARG A 704 -20.18 8.28 24.43
CA ARG A 704 -19.17 9.04 23.68
C ARG A 704 -18.29 9.93 24.56
N ASP A 705 -18.37 9.79 25.88
CA ASP A 705 -17.63 10.62 26.82
C ASP A 705 -16.10 10.50 26.60
N PRO A 706 -15.38 11.59 26.29
CA PRO A 706 -13.95 11.56 25.97
C PRO A 706 -13.07 11.14 27.14
N ILE A 707 -13.62 10.99 28.35
CA ILE A 707 -12.90 10.44 29.50
C ILE A 707 -12.38 9.02 29.23
N VAL A 708 -13.02 8.24 28.35
CA VAL A 708 -12.56 6.90 27.94
C VAL A 708 -11.13 6.89 27.40
N PHE A 709 -10.67 7.99 26.78
CA PHE A 709 -9.31 8.10 26.23
C PHE A 709 -8.24 8.43 27.27
N LYS A 710 -8.65 8.74 28.49
CA LYS A 710 -7.77 9.13 29.61
C LYS A 710 -7.85 8.13 30.75
N ASN A 711 -9.06 7.65 31.05
CA ASN A 711 -9.36 6.78 32.17
C ASN A 711 -10.54 5.82 31.83
N PRO A 712 -10.28 4.69 31.13
CA PRO A 712 -11.29 3.69 30.81
C PRO A 712 -12.02 3.13 32.04
N SER A 713 -11.35 3.03 33.19
CA SER A 713 -11.97 2.52 34.43
C SER A 713 -13.07 3.47 34.92
N GLU A 714 -12.76 4.76 35.01
CA GLU A 714 -13.72 5.79 35.41
C GLU A 714 -14.87 5.90 34.39
N TYR A 715 -14.57 5.74 33.10
CA TYR A 715 -15.58 5.65 32.05
C TYR A 715 -16.58 4.49 32.30
N LEU A 716 -16.10 3.28 32.61
CA LEU A 716 -16.97 2.14 32.89
C LEU A 716 -17.83 2.33 34.15
N GLU A 717 -17.26 2.86 35.24
CA GLU A 717 -18.04 3.21 36.44
C GLU A 717 -19.13 4.24 36.14
N ASN A 718 -18.81 5.20 35.28
CA ASN A 718 -19.70 6.27 34.88
C ASN A 718 -20.87 5.77 34.03
N LEU A 719 -20.67 4.71 33.24
CA LEU A 719 -21.74 4.01 32.52
C LEU A 719 -22.61 3.20 33.47
N GLN A 720 -22.02 2.50 34.44
CA GLN A 720 -22.76 1.72 35.44
C GLN A 720 -23.68 2.60 36.29
N LYS A 721 -23.19 3.77 36.73
CA LYS A 721 -23.96 4.76 37.50
C LYS A 721 -25.15 5.35 36.74
N LEU A 722 -25.21 5.20 35.41
CA LEU A 722 -26.32 5.73 34.62
C LEU A 722 -27.61 4.92 34.84
N GLU A 723 -27.50 3.64 35.24
CA GLU A 723 -28.62 2.71 35.47
C GLU A 723 -29.57 2.52 34.26
N LEU A 724 -29.21 3.03 33.08
CA LEU A 724 -29.93 2.90 31.81
C LEU A 724 -29.31 1.86 30.86
N LEU A 725 -28.12 1.34 31.21
CA LEU A 725 -27.34 0.40 30.42
C LEU A 725 -27.30 -0.97 31.09
N PRO A 726 -27.56 -2.07 30.38
CA PRO A 726 -27.37 -3.41 30.93
C PRO A 726 -25.90 -3.65 31.31
N ASN A 727 -25.63 -4.29 32.45
CA ASN A 727 -24.27 -4.62 32.87
C ASN A 727 -23.54 -5.49 31.84
N GLU A 728 -24.22 -6.48 31.27
CA GLU A 728 -23.69 -7.33 30.18
C GLU A 728 -23.20 -6.51 28.98
N PHE A 729 -23.88 -5.40 28.66
CA PHE A 729 -23.44 -4.50 27.60
C PHE A 729 -22.19 -3.70 28.00
N ILE A 730 -22.13 -3.22 29.25
CA ILE A 730 -20.95 -2.49 29.75
C ILE A 730 -19.72 -3.42 29.76
N ASP A 731 -19.90 -4.65 30.22
CA ASP A 731 -18.84 -5.67 30.26
C ASP A 731 -18.41 -6.08 28.85
N SER A 732 -19.26 -5.91 27.84
CA SER A 732 -18.94 -6.18 26.43
C SER A 732 -17.97 -5.17 25.79
N LEU A 733 -17.76 -3.99 26.36
CA LEU A 733 -17.02 -2.91 25.68
C LEU A 733 -15.51 -3.18 25.57
N PHE A 734 -14.91 -3.73 26.62
CA PHE A 734 -13.47 -3.97 26.70
C PHE A 734 -13.17 -5.41 27.09
N TYR A 735 -12.17 -5.99 26.44
CA TYR A 735 -11.43 -7.11 26.99
C TYR A 735 -10.40 -6.56 27.98
N ILE A 736 -10.59 -6.88 29.27
CA ILE A 736 -9.73 -6.41 30.35
C ILE A 736 -8.68 -7.49 30.61
N LYS A 737 -7.41 -7.14 30.39
CA LYS A 737 -6.29 -8.06 30.58
C LYS A 737 -5.98 -8.23 32.09
N SER A 738 -6.02 -9.46 32.60
CA SER A 738 -5.90 -9.80 34.04
C SER A 738 -4.49 -10.18 34.55
N GLU A 739 -3.41 -9.63 33.97
CA GLU A 739 -1.96 -9.72 34.36
C GLU A 739 -1.05 -10.91 33.93
N ASP A 740 0.27 -10.58 33.92
CA ASP A 740 1.56 -11.31 33.86
C ASP A 740 2.20 -11.89 32.59
N PHE A 741 1.59 -11.81 31.40
CA PHE A 741 2.30 -12.21 30.17
C PHE A 741 2.21 -11.18 29.04
N GLU A 742 3.22 -11.18 28.17
CA GLU A 742 3.25 -10.39 26.95
C GLU A 742 2.12 -10.87 26.01
N PHE A 743 1.01 -10.14 25.99
CA PHE A 743 -0.15 -10.45 25.16
C PHE A 743 -0.22 -9.46 24.00
N THR A 744 -0.23 -9.98 22.77
CA THR A 744 -0.55 -9.19 21.58
C THR A 744 -1.92 -9.63 21.11
N PRO A 745 -2.93 -8.74 21.05
CA PRO A 745 -4.27 -9.12 20.62
C PRO A 745 -4.34 -9.38 19.12
N TYR A 746 -4.99 -10.49 18.76
CA TYR A 746 -5.33 -10.85 17.40
C TYR A 746 -6.85 -10.81 17.21
N LEU A 747 -7.30 -10.83 15.96
CA LEU A 747 -8.70 -11.07 15.60
C LEU A 747 -8.84 -12.46 14.98
N ALA A 748 -9.90 -13.17 15.34
CA ALA A 748 -10.30 -14.44 14.71
C ALA A 748 -11.75 -14.36 14.22
N SER A 749 -12.06 -15.07 13.13
CA SER A 749 -13.43 -15.28 12.66
C SER A 749 -13.94 -16.61 13.21
N VAL A 750 -15.05 -16.58 13.94
CA VAL A 750 -15.73 -17.80 14.45
C VAL A 750 -17.13 -17.86 13.86
N GLU A 751 -17.60 -19.06 13.52
CA GLU A 751 -18.96 -19.29 13.04
C GLU A 751 -19.73 -20.13 14.06
N GLU A 752 -20.85 -19.60 14.54
CA GLU A 752 -21.74 -20.26 15.50
C GLU A 752 -23.19 -20.10 15.01
N GLU A 753 -23.95 -21.20 14.94
CA GLU A 753 -25.31 -21.24 14.39
C GLU A 753 -25.47 -20.58 12.99
N GLY A 754 -24.43 -20.64 12.15
CA GLY A 754 -24.42 -20.03 10.81
C GLY A 754 -24.22 -18.51 10.81
N LYS A 755 -23.93 -17.89 11.96
CA LYS A 755 -23.52 -16.48 12.09
C LYS A 755 -22.03 -16.39 12.30
N LYS A 756 -21.39 -15.41 11.65
CA LYS A 756 -19.96 -15.15 11.79
C LYS A 756 -19.69 -14.00 12.76
N PHE A 757 -18.80 -14.24 13.71
CA PHE A 757 -18.36 -13.31 14.74
C PHE A 757 -16.88 -12.95 14.55
N GLN A 758 -16.50 -11.72 14.92
CA GLN A 758 -15.10 -11.28 15.00
C GLN A 758 -14.74 -11.09 16.47
N ILE A 759 -13.90 -11.98 16.99
CA ILE A 759 -13.56 -12.01 18.41
C ILE A 759 -12.11 -11.59 18.64
N ILE A 760 -11.81 -11.07 19.85
CA ILE A 760 -10.41 -10.94 20.29
C ILE A 760 -9.85 -12.35 20.48
N SER A 761 -8.60 -12.54 20.06
CA SER A 761 -7.93 -13.84 20.09
C SER A 761 -6.43 -13.67 20.36
N ASP A 762 -5.73 -14.78 20.44
CA ASP A 762 -4.28 -14.85 20.61
C ASP A 762 -3.56 -15.16 19.28
N SER A 763 -2.24 -15.31 19.36
CA SER A 763 -1.43 -15.57 18.18
C SER A 763 -1.66 -16.95 17.55
N ILE A 764 -2.18 -17.93 18.27
CA ILE A 764 -2.36 -19.31 17.76
C ILE A 764 -3.64 -19.41 16.95
N HIS A 765 -4.72 -18.85 17.46
CA HIS A 765 -6.04 -18.98 16.84
C HIS A 765 -6.35 -17.80 15.90
N GLY A 766 -5.70 -16.66 16.13
CA GLY A 766 -5.86 -15.43 15.38
C GLY A 766 -5.47 -15.50 13.90
N GLU A 767 -6.19 -14.72 13.09
CA GLU A 767 -5.98 -14.56 11.65
C GLU A 767 -5.10 -13.34 11.33
N ARG A 768 -5.16 -12.31 12.19
CA ARG A 768 -4.41 -11.06 12.03
C ARG A 768 -4.24 -10.34 13.37
N ILE A 769 -3.15 -9.60 13.52
CA ILE A 769 -2.96 -8.69 14.66
C ILE A 769 -4.06 -7.63 14.65
N TYR A 770 -4.65 -7.34 15.83
CA TYR A 770 -5.67 -6.32 15.99
C TYR A 770 -5.03 -4.92 16.11
N PRO A 771 -5.15 -4.02 15.11
CA PRO A 771 -4.33 -2.80 15.05
C PRO A 771 -5.00 -1.58 15.69
N TYR A 772 -5.83 -1.77 16.73
CA TYR A 772 -6.64 -0.71 17.34
C TYR A 772 -5.79 0.47 17.86
N GLN A 773 -4.66 0.19 18.54
CA GLN A 773 -3.76 1.24 19.04
C GLN A 773 -3.15 2.08 17.93
N GLN A 774 -2.74 1.46 16.82
CA GLN A 774 -2.18 2.16 15.66
C GLN A 774 -3.22 3.06 14.98
N ARG A 775 -4.52 2.81 15.19
CA ARG A 775 -5.60 3.67 14.71
C ARG A 775 -5.95 4.78 15.70
N LEU A 776 -6.02 4.49 16.99
CA LEU A 776 -6.26 5.49 18.05
C LEU A 776 -5.17 6.54 18.07
N TYR A 777 -3.92 6.10 18.06
CA TYR A 777 -2.76 6.97 18.10
C TYR A 777 -1.70 6.51 17.10
N PRO A 778 -1.83 6.89 15.82
CA PRO A 778 -0.89 6.49 14.78
C PRO A 778 0.54 6.96 15.05
N GLU A 779 1.55 6.13 14.75
CA GLU A 779 2.98 6.42 15.02
C GLU A 779 3.45 7.79 14.49
N HIS A 780 3.00 8.18 13.31
CA HIS A 780 3.36 9.47 12.70
C HIS A 780 2.76 10.69 13.43
N LEU A 781 1.84 10.46 14.37
CA LEU A 781 1.24 11.44 15.26
C LEU A 781 1.83 11.42 16.68
N LYS A 782 2.68 10.44 17.01
CA LYS A 782 3.29 10.28 18.34
C LYS A 782 4.49 11.18 18.62
N ALA A 783 5.08 11.80 17.58
CA ALA A 783 6.32 12.54 17.71
C ALA A 783 6.11 14.04 17.97
N ASN A 784 6.52 14.50 19.16
CA ASN A 784 6.84 15.92 19.42
C ASN A 784 8.35 16.15 19.23
N SER A 785 8.86 16.10 17.99
CA SER A 785 10.24 16.50 17.76
C SER A 785 10.32 18.01 17.54
N GLN A 786 10.55 18.77 18.61
CA GLN A 786 11.17 20.09 18.47
C GLN A 786 12.58 19.85 17.92
N GLY A 787 12.74 19.89 16.60
CA GLY A 787 14.06 19.87 15.97
C GLY A 787 14.79 21.17 16.32
N TYR A 788 16.11 21.11 16.41
CA TYR A 788 16.97 22.29 16.50
C TYR A 788 17.82 22.34 15.23
N ASP A 789 18.08 23.53 14.69
CA ASP A 789 18.97 23.71 13.55
C ASP A 789 20.44 23.57 14.00
N LEU A 790 21.37 23.64 13.04
CA LEU A 790 22.81 23.52 13.29
C LEU A 790 23.37 24.59 14.25
N GLU A 791 22.61 25.67 14.49
CA GLU A 791 22.95 26.77 15.39
C GLU A 791 22.28 26.62 16.77
N GLY A 792 21.53 25.53 16.99
CA GLY A 792 20.79 25.26 18.21
C GLY A 792 19.48 26.06 18.33
N ASN A 793 19.02 26.70 17.26
CA ASN A 793 17.72 27.36 17.25
C ASN A 793 16.62 26.34 16.97
N LYS A 794 15.50 26.47 17.67
CA LYS A 794 14.35 25.59 17.46
C LYS A 794 13.83 25.73 16.02
N ILE A 795 13.88 24.64 15.25
CA ILE A 795 13.33 24.59 13.89
C ILE A 795 11.84 24.89 13.99
N SER A 796 11.40 25.91 13.24
CA SER A 796 9.99 26.29 13.17
C SER A 796 9.20 25.15 12.53
N ILE A 797 8.53 24.36 13.36
CA ILE A 797 7.50 23.41 12.92
C ILE A 797 6.31 24.24 12.46
N ASN A 798 5.70 23.87 11.33
CA ASN A 798 4.45 24.50 10.86
C ASN A 798 3.45 24.56 12.02
N VAL A 799 2.87 25.74 12.27
CA VAL A 799 1.95 25.98 13.40
C VAL A 799 0.85 24.92 13.45
N SER A 800 0.28 24.57 12.29
CA SER A 800 -0.77 23.54 12.21
C SER A 800 -0.28 22.14 12.64
N THR A 801 0.95 21.77 12.28
CA THR A 801 1.57 20.50 12.70
C THR A 801 1.69 20.42 14.22
N ASN A 802 2.17 21.48 14.86
CA ASN A 802 2.28 21.54 16.31
C ASN A 802 0.90 21.46 16.99
N SER A 803 -0.10 22.17 16.46
CA SER A 803 -1.49 22.10 16.94
C SER A 803 -2.08 20.69 16.85
N ILE A 804 -1.80 19.95 15.77
CA ILE A 804 -2.26 18.55 15.62
C ILE A 804 -1.67 17.66 16.72
N TYR A 805 -0.35 17.73 16.94
CA TYR A 805 0.30 16.93 17.97
C TYR A 805 -0.19 17.30 19.37
N GLN A 806 -0.32 18.59 19.67
CA GLN A 806 -0.83 19.06 20.97
C GLN A 806 -2.24 18.55 21.23
N LEU A 807 -3.12 18.58 20.22
CA LEU A 807 -4.50 18.14 20.37
C LEU A 807 -4.60 16.63 20.59
N TYR A 808 -3.84 15.82 19.84
CA TYR A 808 -3.78 14.37 20.08
C TYR A 808 -3.26 14.04 21.48
N ASN A 809 -2.16 14.67 21.92
CA ASN A 809 -1.61 14.46 23.26
C ASN A 809 -2.58 14.92 24.38
N LYS A 810 -3.44 15.90 24.10
CA LYS A 810 -4.49 16.35 25.04
C LYS A 810 -5.64 15.34 25.15
N LEU A 811 -6.00 14.68 24.04
CA LEU A 811 -7.06 13.69 23.99
C LEU A 811 -6.61 12.32 24.51
N ILE A 812 -5.45 11.85 24.07
CA ILE A 812 -4.85 10.56 24.44
C ILE A 812 -3.47 10.84 25.07
N PRO A 813 -3.42 11.28 26.34
CA PRO A 813 -2.15 11.62 27.01
C PRO A 813 -1.30 10.39 27.33
N GLN A 814 -1.94 9.23 27.53
CA GLN A 814 -1.30 7.97 27.91
C GLN A 814 -1.88 6.84 27.05
N PRO A 815 -1.38 6.62 25.82
CA PRO A 815 -1.91 5.60 24.92
C PRO A 815 -1.79 4.17 25.47
N ASP A 816 -0.82 3.93 26.36
CA ASP A 816 -0.50 2.61 26.92
C ASP A 816 -1.61 2.09 27.86
N ILE A 817 -2.57 2.93 28.30
CA ILE A 817 -3.76 2.46 29.05
C ILE A 817 -4.56 1.41 28.27
N PHE A 818 -4.49 1.49 26.94
CA PHE A 818 -5.15 0.57 26.02
C PHE A 818 -4.39 -0.76 25.84
N ASP A 819 -3.25 -0.97 26.52
CA ASP A 819 -2.62 -2.29 26.68
C ASP A 819 -3.41 -3.18 27.66
N SER A 820 -4.04 -2.56 28.66
CA SER A 820 -4.87 -3.26 29.67
C SER A 820 -6.36 -3.25 29.32
N TYR A 821 -6.85 -2.16 28.73
CA TYR A 821 -8.24 -2.02 28.27
C TYR A 821 -8.31 -2.16 26.76
N ILE A 822 -8.39 -3.39 26.26
CA ILE A 822 -8.43 -3.66 24.82
C ILE A 822 -9.88 -3.52 24.33
N PRO A 823 -10.22 -2.51 23.51
CA PRO A 823 -11.61 -2.29 23.09
C PRO A 823 -12.04 -3.40 22.13
N ARG A 824 -13.16 -4.06 22.41
CA ARG A 824 -13.70 -5.12 21.52
C ARG A 824 -14.02 -4.57 20.14
N TYR A 825 -13.95 -5.42 19.13
CA TYR A 825 -14.01 -5.03 17.71
C TYR A 825 -15.21 -4.12 17.39
N CYS A 826 -16.41 -4.52 17.80
CA CYS A 826 -17.64 -3.77 17.54
C CYS A 826 -17.65 -2.42 18.29
N PHE A 827 -17.34 -2.41 19.58
CA PHE A 827 -17.24 -1.16 20.35
C PHE A 827 -16.20 -0.19 19.76
N PHE A 828 -15.04 -0.71 19.37
CA PHE A 828 -13.96 0.08 18.82
C PHE A 828 -14.38 0.84 17.55
N TYR A 829 -14.98 0.13 16.60
CA TYR A 829 -15.32 0.70 15.29
C TYR A 829 -16.63 1.47 15.28
N ASP A 830 -17.62 1.07 16.08
CA ASP A 830 -18.95 1.69 16.05
C ASP A 830 -19.07 2.88 17.01
N ILE A 831 -18.28 2.93 18.09
CA ILE A 831 -18.41 3.96 19.13
C ILE A 831 -17.06 4.62 19.46
N LEU A 832 -16.07 3.86 19.95
CA LEU A 832 -14.86 4.46 20.53
C LEU A 832 -14.07 5.31 19.51
N TYR A 833 -13.76 4.76 18.34
CA TYR A 833 -12.99 5.49 17.33
C TYR A 833 -13.77 6.65 16.71
N PRO A 834 -15.05 6.52 16.34
CA PRO A 834 -15.90 7.66 15.97
C PRO A 834 -15.86 8.80 17.01
N SER A 835 -16.08 8.49 18.29
CA SER A 835 -16.03 9.48 19.39
C SER A 835 -14.70 10.23 19.48
N LEU A 836 -13.57 9.54 19.25
CA LEU A 836 -12.26 10.18 19.19
C LEU A 836 -12.20 11.18 18.04
N THR A 837 -12.64 10.76 16.85
CA THR A 837 -12.57 11.58 15.64
C THR A 837 -13.49 12.80 15.72
N GLU A 838 -14.69 12.63 16.27
CA GLU A 838 -15.66 13.70 16.54
C GLU A 838 -15.09 14.70 17.54
N SER A 839 -14.60 14.22 18.69
CA SER A 839 -13.95 15.04 19.73
C SER A 839 -12.76 15.81 19.17
N PHE A 840 -11.97 15.19 18.30
CA PHE A 840 -10.84 15.85 17.65
C PHE A 840 -11.30 16.99 16.74
N VAL A 841 -12.31 16.77 15.89
CA VAL A 841 -12.83 17.78 14.97
C VAL A 841 -13.48 18.93 15.74
N GLU A 842 -14.28 18.63 16.76
CA GLU A 842 -14.92 19.65 17.59
C GLU A 842 -13.89 20.54 18.28
N LEU A 843 -12.89 19.94 18.94
CA LEU A 843 -11.79 20.69 19.55
C LEU A 843 -10.96 21.43 18.50
N TRP A 844 -10.79 20.90 17.28
CA TRP A 844 -10.12 21.61 16.20
C TRP A 844 -10.86 22.90 15.83
N ILE A 845 -12.19 22.83 15.68
CA ILE A 845 -13.02 24.00 15.38
C ILE A 845 -12.88 25.03 16.51
N LYS A 846 -13.02 24.61 17.76
CA LYS A 846 -12.97 25.53 18.91
C LYS A 846 -11.56 26.09 19.16
N ASP A 847 -10.58 25.21 19.37
CA ASP A 847 -9.24 25.56 19.85
C ASP A 847 -8.38 26.16 18.71
N ILE A 848 -8.56 25.72 17.46
CA ILE A 848 -7.71 26.16 16.32
C ILE A 848 -8.41 27.17 15.42
N ILE A 849 -9.64 26.89 14.96
CA ILE A 849 -10.35 27.84 14.06
C ILE A 849 -10.78 29.09 14.83
N PHE A 850 -11.32 28.92 16.03
CA PHE A 850 -11.78 30.02 16.89
C PHE A 850 -10.83 30.38 18.03
N GLN A 851 -9.59 29.87 17.99
CA GLN A 851 -8.51 30.26 18.91
C GLN A 851 -8.84 30.03 20.40
N GLY A 852 -9.59 28.97 20.72
CA GLY A 852 -9.93 28.59 22.09
C GLY A 852 -11.01 29.45 22.76
N LYS A 853 -11.71 30.30 22.00
CA LYS A 853 -12.85 31.08 22.50
C LYS A 853 -13.98 30.16 22.95
N ASP A 854 -14.73 30.56 23.98
CA ASP A 854 -15.94 29.84 24.39
C ASP A 854 -17.08 30.05 23.38
N TRP A 855 -18.04 29.13 23.35
CA TRP A 855 -19.14 29.15 22.38
C TRP A 855 -20.04 30.39 22.48
N LYS A 856 -20.19 31.02 23.66
CA LYS A 856 -20.97 32.26 23.79
C LYS A 856 -20.27 33.40 23.08
N THR A 857 -18.95 33.51 23.25
CA THR A 857 -18.11 34.46 22.51
C THR A 857 -18.15 34.18 21.00
N ILE A 858 -18.02 32.92 20.57
CA ILE A 858 -18.05 32.57 19.14
C ILE A 858 -19.39 33.01 18.50
N LYS A 859 -20.52 32.71 19.15
CA LYS A 859 -21.85 33.12 18.68
C LYS A 859 -21.99 34.64 18.57
N ALA A 860 -21.55 35.39 19.58
CA ALA A 860 -21.69 36.84 19.62
C ALA A 860 -20.90 37.56 18.51
N TYR A 861 -19.67 37.10 18.21
CA TYR A 861 -18.79 37.78 17.25
C TYR A 861 -18.88 37.23 15.83
N TYR A 862 -19.12 35.94 15.66
CA TYR A 862 -19.08 35.28 14.35
C TYR A 862 -20.46 34.84 13.86
N GLY A 863 -21.51 34.98 14.69
CA GLY A 863 -22.84 34.45 14.37
C GLY A 863 -22.86 32.92 14.22
N PHE A 864 -21.84 32.24 14.73
CA PHE A 864 -21.60 30.82 14.58
C PHE A 864 -21.92 30.11 15.90
N GLU A 865 -22.78 29.10 15.86
CA GLU A 865 -23.19 28.35 17.04
C GLU A 865 -23.21 26.85 16.78
N GLN A 866 -22.86 26.05 17.79
CA GLN A 866 -23.06 24.61 17.79
C GLN A 866 -24.54 24.32 18.09
N LEU A 867 -25.13 23.42 17.31
CA LEU A 867 -26.53 23.06 17.46
C LEU A 867 -26.66 21.72 18.21
N LEU A 868 -27.12 21.79 19.46
CA LEU A 868 -27.28 20.63 20.35
C LEU A 868 -28.73 20.45 20.85
N ASP A 869 -29.67 21.32 20.44
CA ASP A 869 -31.07 21.24 20.87
C ASP A 869 -31.86 20.23 20.01
N PHE A 870 -31.57 18.94 20.22
CA PHE A 870 -32.22 17.87 19.49
C PHE A 870 -33.68 17.64 19.89
N LYS A 871 -34.14 18.20 21.02
CA LYS A 871 -35.57 18.21 21.37
C LYS A 871 -36.35 19.13 20.45
N LYS A 872 -35.79 20.29 20.10
CA LYS A 872 -36.37 21.19 19.08
C LYS A 872 -36.19 20.63 17.66
N TYR A 873 -35.05 19.99 17.37
CA TYR A 873 -34.74 19.46 16.04
C TYR A 873 -34.47 17.94 16.05
N PRO A 874 -35.51 17.12 16.31
CA PRO A 874 -35.36 15.67 16.50
C PRO A 874 -34.79 14.95 15.28
N GLN A 875 -35.06 15.45 14.07
CA GLN A 875 -34.58 14.85 12.82
C GLN A 875 -33.06 15.00 12.61
N LEU A 876 -32.39 15.83 13.40
CA LEU A 876 -30.93 15.98 13.36
C LEU A 876 -30.22 14.94 14.22
N TYR A 877 -30.84 14.44 15.27
CA TYR A 877 -30.18 13.53 16.21
C TYR A 877 -29.61 12.29 15.50
N GLU A 878 -28.31 12.01 15.67
CA GLU A 878 -27.59 10.88 15.03
C GLU A 878 -27.66 10.77 13.50
N ARG A 879 -28.15 11.80 12.80
CA ARG A 879 -28.20 11.80 11.32
C ARG A 879 -26.85 12.21 10.71
N PHE A 880 -26.11 13.08 11.37
CA PHE A 880 -24.71 13.51 11.12
C PHE A 880 -24.04 13.67 12.48
N ASP A 881 -22.71 13.71 12.49
CA ASP A 881 -21.94 13.66 13.74
C ASP A 881 -21.83 15.04 14.41
N LEU A 882 -21.70 16.12 13.63
CA LEU A 882 -21.62 17.49 14.16
C LEU A 882 -22.55 18.45 13.41
N TYR A 883 -23.16 19.38 14.16
CA TYR A 883 -24.06 20.40 13.64
C TYR A 883 -23.68 21.81 14.07
N TYR A 884 -23.63 22.72 13.10
CA TYR A 884 -23.37 24.14 13.35
C TYR A 884 -24.31 25.03 12.55
N ILE A 885 -24.66 26.19 13.09
CA ILE A 885 -25.47 27.21 12.40
C ILE A 885 -24.64 28.47 12.23
N CYS A 886 -24.69 29.06 11.04
CA CYS A 886 -24.24 30.44 10.81
C CYS A 886 -25.11 31.10 9.75
N ASN A 887 -25.60 32.32 10.01
CA ASN A 887 -26.45 33.10 9.10
C ASN A 887 -27.67 32.33 8.54
N LYS A 888 -28.34 31.51 9.37
CA LYS A 888 -29.43 30.60 8.97
C LYS A 888 -29.04 29.48 7.99
N VAL A 889 -27.76 29.19 7.84
CA VAL A 889 -27.28 28.00 7.12
C VAL A 889 -26.93 26.93 8.15
N LEU A 890 -27.48 25.73 7.99
CA LEU A 890 -27.16 24.56 8.79
C LEU A 890 -26.00 23.80 8.13
N PHE A 891 -24.89 23.66 8.85
CA PHE A 891 -23.73 22.87 8.47
C PHE A 891 -23.78 21.52 9.19
N CYS A 892 -23.85 20.45 8.41
CA CYS A 892 -23.85 19.07 8.87
C CYS A 892 -22.50 18.43 8.52
N ILE A 893 -21.75 17.95 9.51
CA ILE A 893 -20.46 17.29 9.31
C ILE A 893 -20.59 15.82 9.69
N ASP A 894 -20.22 14.94 8.77
CA ASP A 894 -20.12 13.50 8.97
C ASP A 894 -18.62 13.15 9.03
N VAL A 895 -18.08 12.99 10.22
CA VAL A 895 -16.69 12.62 10.47
C VAL A 895 -16.49 11.13 10.12
N LYS A 896 -15.92 10.90 8.94
CA LYS A 896 -15.62 9.56 8.47
C LYS A 896 -14.34 9.03 9.09
N ALA A 897 -14.48 8.03 9.93
CA ALA A 897 -13.43 7.11 10.29
C ALA A 897 -13.05 6.23 9.08
N TRP A 898 -12.14 6.67 8.20
CA TRP A 898 -11.65 5.77 7.15
C TRP A 898 -10.97 4.57 7.78
N SER A 899 -11.57 3.40 7.62
CA SER A 899 -10.83 2.17 7.81
C SER A 899 -9.78 2.07 6.71
N ARG A 900 -8.60 1.51 7.03
CA ARG A 900 -7.61 1.13 6.00
C ARG A 900 -8.24 0.28 4.88
N ALA A 901 -9.37 -0.37 5.14
CA ALA A 901 -10.10 -1.24 4.21
C ALA A 901 -11.03 -0.48 3.24
N SER A 902 -11.53 0.72 3.56
CA SER A 902 -12.53 1.41 2.72
C SER A 902 -11.94 2.18 1.52
N GLY A 903 -10.65 2.02 1.22
CA GLY A 903 -9.97 2.81 0.19
C GLY A 903 -9.95 4.30 0.53
N ASN A 904 -9.16 5.08 -0.21
CA ASN A 904 -9.10 6.54 -0.03
C ASN A 904 -10.29 7.27 -0.69
N ARG A 905 -11.45 6.62 -0.80
CA ARG A 905 -12.62 7.06 -1.58
C ARG A 905 -13.91 6.61 -0.93
N LEU A 906 -14.91 7.49 -0.94
CA LEU A 906 -16.25 7.14 -0.49
C LEU A 906 -16.95 6.33 -1.57
N SER A 907 -17.64 5.27 -1.17
CA SER A 907 -18.46 4.49 -2.10
C SER A 907 -19.66 5.33 -2.58
N LYS A 908 -20.11 5.12 -3.82
CA LYS A 908 -21.31 5.77 -4.38
C LYS A 908 -22.54 5.59 -3.48
N PRO A 909 -22.79 4.41 -2.85
CA PRO A 909 -23.83 4.25 -1.84
C PRO A 909 -23.68 5.18 -0.63
N ALA A 910 -22.47 5.38 -0.10
CA ALA A 910 -22.25 6.26 1.04
C ALA A 910 -22.57 7.73 0.70
N VAL A 911 -22.14 8.19 -0.48
CA VAL A 911 -22.44 9.55 -0.98
C VAL A 911 -23.94 9.74 -1.18
N ASN A 912 -24.62 8.77 -1.79
CA ASN A 912 -26.07 8.81 -1.99
C ASN A 912 -26.84 8.82 -0.67
N LYS A 913 -26.41 8.01 0.32
CA LYS A 913 -27.02 8.02 1.66
C LYS A 913 -26.91 9.40 2.31
N SER A 914 -25.74 10.05 2.23
CA SER A 914 -25.55 11.40 2.78
C SER A 914 -26.37 12.46 2.03
N LYS A 915 -26.53 12.33 0.72
CA LYS A 915 -27.42 13.20 -0.07
C LYS A 915 -28.87 13.10 0.39
N GLU A 916 -29.38 11.88 0.55
CA GLU A 916 -30.75 11.68 1.04
C GLU A 916 -30.93 12.21 2.47
N LYS A 917 -29.94 12.01 3.36
CA LYS A 917 -29.95 12.61 4.71
C LYS A 917 -30.13 14.14 4.65
N LEU A 918 -29.36 14.84 3.82
CA LEU A 918 -29.47 16.30 3.65
C LEU A 918 -30.84 16.71 3.10
N LYS A 919 -31.35 15.98 2.11
CA LYS A 919 -32.66 16.23 1.52
C LYS A 919 -33.78 16.08 2.55
N THR A 920 -33.71 15.06 3.41
CA THR A 920 -34.66 14.88 4.52
C THR A 920 -34.61 16.07 5.48
N ILE A 921 -33.42 16.47 5.93
CA ILE A 921 -33.24 17.60 6.86
C ILE A 921 -33.82 18.89 6.26
N ALA A 922 -33.49 19.18 5.00
CA ALA A 922 -34.00 20.37 4.31
C ALA A 922 -35.53 20.36 4.14
N GLY A 923 -36.14 19.18 4.01
CA GLY A 923 -37.59 19.02 3.95
C GLY A 923 -38.30 19.27 5.28
N TYR A 924 -37.71 18.85 6.40
CA TYR A 924 -38.27 19.07 7.74
C TYR A 924 -38.07 20.49 8.26
N TYR A 925 -36.99 21.16 7.86
CA TYR A 925 -36.63 22.49 8.37
C TYR A 925 -36.37 23.50 7.23
N PRO A 926 -37.39 23.85 6.43
CA PRO A 926 -37.26 24.83 5.36
C PRO A 926 -37.20 26.28 5.89
N ASP A 927 -36.99 27.24 4.98
CA ASP A 927 -37.09 28.68 5.27
C ASP A 927 -38.49 29.00 5.87
N PRO A 928 -38.61 29.74 7.00
CA PRO A 928 -37.65 30.69 7.57
C PRO A 928 -36.59 30.12 8.54
N GLU A 929 -36.64 28.82 8.87
CA GLU A 929 -35.79 28.21 9.90
C GLU A 929 -34.34 28.12 9.41
N PHE A 930 -34.11 27.35 8.33
CA PHE A 930 -32.82 27.31 7.64
C PHE A 930 -32.99 27.71 6.17
N LYS A 931 -32.19 28.67 5.73
CA LYS A 931 -32.12 29.10 4.32
C LYS A 931 -31.45 28.05 3.43
N ALA A 932 -30.51 27.30 3.99
CA ALA A 932 -29.78 26.25 3.29
C ALA A 932 -29.24 25.21 4.27
N VAL A 933 -29.08 23.98 3.80
CA VAL A 933 -28.44 22.88 4.52
C VAL A 933 -27.25 22.38 3.71
N LYS A 934 -26.07 22.35 4.31
CA LYS A 934 -24.81 21.93 3.67
C LYS A 934 -24.18 20.76 4.43
N GLY A 935 -23.64 19.80 3.71
CA GLY A 935 -22.99 18.61 4.24
C GLY A 935 -21.51 18.52 3.91
N LEU A 936 -20.70 18.08 4.88
CA LEU A 936 -19.29 17.75 4.71
C LEU A 936 -19.01 16.34 5.23
N LEU A 937 -18.52 15.45 4.36
CA LEU A 937 -18.00 14.14 4.74
C LEU A 937 -16.50 14.28 5.02
N LEU A 938 -16.14 14.45 6.29
CA LEU A 938 -14.80 14.82 6.73
C LEU A 938 -14.04 13.61 7.24
N ASN A 939 -12.96 13.22 6.58
CA ASN A 939 -12.04 12.25 7.13
C ASN A 939 -10.96 12.92 7.99
N LEU A 940 -10.52 12.26 9.07
CA LEU A 940 -9.54 12.85 9.98
C LEU A 940 -8.17 13.03 9.33
N HIS A 941 -7.61 11.99 8.70
CA HIS A 941 -6.27 12.05 8.10
C HIS A 941 -6.14 11.31 6.76
N ALA A 942 -5.41 11.89 5.81
CA ALA A 942 -5.11 11.29 4.51
C ALA A 942 -3.63 11.48 4.14
N SER A 943 -3.08 10.62 3.27
CA SER A 943 -1.69 10.77 2.79
C SER A 943 -1.45 12.07 2.02
N GLN A 944 -2.50 12.63 1.40
CA GLN A 944 -2.49 13.86 0.61
C GLN A 944 -3.80 14.61 0.84
N GLU A 945 -3.80 15.94 0.63
CA GLU A 945 -5.03 16.73 0.65
C GLU A 945 -5.95 16.28 -0.50
N LYS A 946 -7.18 15.93 -0.15
CA LYS A 946 -8.23 15.48 -1.05
C LYS A 946 -9.52 16.21 -0.71
N ILE A 947 -10.11 16.82 -1.73
CA ILE A 947 -11.46 17.40 -1.69
C ILE A 947 -12.23 16.87 -2.89
N HIS A 948 -13.49 16.55 -2.69
CA HIS A 948 -14.43 16.20 -3.74
C HIS A 948 -15.73 16.96 -3.50
N GLN A 949 -16.20 17.69 -4.50
CA GLN A 949 -17.55 18.22 -4.52
C GLN A 949 -18.46 17.17 -5.15
N HIS A 950 -19.46 16.68 -4.41
CA HIS A 950 -20.41 15.67 -4.92
C HIS A 950 -21.68 16.32 -5.48
N TYR A 951 -22.20 17.31 -4.76
CA TYR A 951 -23.39 18.10 -5.11
C TYR A 951 -23.22 19.52 -4.57
N ASP A 952 -24.01 20.49 -5.00
CA ASP A 952 -23.93 21.89 -4.50
C ASP A 952 -23.97 21.98 -2.97
N THR A 953 -24.69 21.06 -2.33
CA THR A 953 -24.85 20.99 -0.87
C THR A 953 -24.00 19.93 -0.19
N LEU A 954 -23.21 19.12 -0.91
CA LEU A 954 -22.43 18.03 -0.32
C LEU A 954 -21.01 17.98 -0.87
N CYS A 955 -20.04 18.03 0.04
CA CYS A 955 -18.63 17.84 -0.27
C CYS A 955 -17.99 16.80 0.66
N SER A 956 -16.81 16.31 0.30
CA SER A 956 -16.01 15.46 1.15
C SER A 956 -14.54 15.87 1.11
N GLY A 957 -13.82 15.63 2.20
CA GLY A 957 -12.39 15.83 2.22
C GLY A 957 -11.74 15.39 3.52
N ASN A 958 -10.47 15.73 3.72
CA ASN A 958 -9.75 15.39 4.94
C ASN A 958 -9.40 16.62 5.78
N LEU A 959 -9.29 16.47 7.11
CA LEU A 959 -8.85 17.51 8.04
C LEU A 959 -7.32 17.64 8.08
N ILE A 960 -6.61 16.50 8.05
CA ILE A 960 -5.15 16.44 8.14
C ILE A 960 -4.59 15.74 6.89
N TYR A 961 -3.53 16.29 6.30
CA TYR A 961 -2.73 15.58 5.29
C TYR A 961 -1.23 15.58 5.61
N PHE A 962 -0.46 14.73 4.95
CA PHE A 962 0.99 14.66 5.15
C PHE A 962 1.74 15.42 4.06
N ASN A 963 2.62 16.33 4.48
CA ASN A 963 3.45 17.10 3.55
C ASN A 963 4.60 16.24 2.97
N PHE A 964 5.49 16.86 2.18
CA PHE A 964 6.63 16.16 1.58
C PHE A 964 7.60 15.60 2.64
N GLN A 965 7.77 16.28 3.78
CA GLN A 965 8.54 15.84 4.95
C GLN A 965 7.82 14.75 5.79
N ASN A 966 6.60 14.36 5.40
CA ASN A 966 5.76 13.42 6.15
C ASN A 966 5.27 13.97 7.51
N CYS A 967 5.24 15.30 7.66
CA CYS A 967 4.61 15.96 8.80
C CYS A 967 3.11 16.16 8.55
N PRO A 968 2.25 15.98 9.57
CA PRO A 968 0.83 16.25 9.47
C PRO A 968 0.58 17.76 9.37
N VAL A 969 -0.29 18.18 8.47
CA VAL A 969 -0.63 19.58 8.19
C VAL A 969 -2.14 19.72 8.07
N GLU A 970 -2.68 20.84 8.54
CA GLU A 970 -4.11 21.17 8.37
C GLU A 970 -4.46 21.33 6.89
N SER A 971 -5.54 20.68 6.49
CA SER A 971 -6.25 20.90 5.24
C SER A 971 -7.21 22.08 5.37
N ALA A 972 -7.27 22.94 4.34
CA ALA A 972 -8.13 24.12 4.39
C ALA A 972 -9.63 23.79 4.25
N ILE A 973 -9.99 22.52 4.01
CA ILE A 973 -11.34 22.08 3.62
C ILE A 973 -12.38 22.41 4.68
N LEU A 974 -12.13 22.05 5.95
CA LEU A 974 -13.08 22.30 7.04
C LEU A 974 -13.31 23.80 7.22
N ARG A 975 -12.23 24.59 7.23
CA ARG A 975 -12.31 26.05 7.35
C ARG A 975 -13.10 26.65 6.18
N ASN A 976 -12.79 26.24 4.95
CA ASN A 976 -13.48 26.73 3.77
C ASN A 976 -14.97 26.36 3.80
N PHE A 977 -15.32 25.15 4.24
CA PHE A 977 -16.71 24.69 4.38
C PHE A 977 -17.51 25.55 5.37
N LEU A 978 -16.95 25.81 6.56
CA LEU A 978 -17.63 26.60 7.60
C LEU A 978 -17.78 28.09 7.26
N PHE A 979 -16.90 28.63 6.39
CA PHE A 979 -16.90 30.04 5.99
C PHE A 979 -17.20 30.27 4.50
N GLN A 980 -17.89 29.32 3.83
CA GLN A 980 -18.36 29.54 2.46
C GLN A 980 -19.28 30.76 2.44
N LYS A 981 -18.89 31.79 1.68
CA LYS A 981 -19.71 32.98 1.44
C LYS A 981 -20.93 32.68 0.59
#